data_AF-A0A1M3MDE5-F1
#
_entry.id   AF-A0A1M3MDE5-F1
#
_cell.length_a   1.000
_cell.length_b   1.000
_cell.length_c   1.000
_cell.angle_alpha   90.00
_cell.angle_beta   90.00
_cell.angle_gamma   90.00
#
_symmetry.space_group_name_H-M   'P 1'
#
loop_
_entity.id
_entity.type
_entity.pdbx_description
1 polymer ?
#
loop_
_entity_poly.entity_id
_entity_poly.type
_entity_poly.pdbx_seq_one_letter_code
_entity_poly.pdbx_strand_id
1 'polypeptide(L)'
;MKKLILLALILCSIQGFAKRYLVQTGAPGAATWRAAGDGEELVDLTANGQSFNTWYNATVISTDEVWIAAGNYVLSGVNTVSQSNHSVYGGFAGTEVQPSDRAKGSVAWAFTNETILDGNNATQVLLAGGPLSNVVFDGITITKSTASNAAAQFRSGVTLQNCKITNNTSTGNGGGINLYNGGSVTNSYIAANLASHGGGIYSNTANAETASITGCLIEDNRGSSTCGGIRVQGAGPGTTVVTNCIIRGNKGWDGTSAKPGGAIYTNSGNNSFINCLIVNNSGTNTVYFNGGNLFNTTIANNVGQVLIASASNSMSLTNCLVWGNKTDTSGATNTGITSNTGNLNVTIKNCGISPAPGAGWTQQANFTLEYGNESQQNDKGPGFVLPTTFWGAPGSPSQQTELENADWYIKNTSGAINKGTANVSYTNDLSGNPRPQNGTFDIGAYERIPLYYTSVKTGSWSVTGTWNSSTDKLNWTAAVDVPSVYDQSVVVQNDHEINVNVNGSSTTLIIQPKGKLTIDAGQTLNLSATLTLESNANGTATVVDANTDLNGLTVAGATSVQHYLPGGGRTWWYVSSPLTEASSTIFDGDKIGKHVEDYENDGDETTSAPYYTSPFSTPENLNPGRGYMVKRTAPATGTTYTFTGGSLNTGNITLTPTRTGTSQGARGFNLLGNPYPSYIDWDAIHEESTNMRNAIWFRTFDTTTGSMIFHTYGDGDAVPEITSPKIAPMQAFWVKVDKDNTPASVTFRNIHRSHFTTGANPLKVKTAGNRQRLRLVISNGSATDETLLVGKSYASNSLDNYDIEKMSDNNGEIPEIYSLIDHQELVINSMQELSDGLVVALGIRPGKPGNFSIETTQLENINGRVILVDQLTGTETELNPGSGYSFTADGTANNRFSLEFRAPAAITGFHNANSQLKVVASGNSIVIQGLSAGKVVRIFNTMGQELYSATVSADRTELQHSCSPGLYLVKVNNETTKVTVK
;
A
#
# COMPACT_ATOMS: atom_id res chain seq x y z
N MET A 1 44.65 -57.46 -63.03
CA MET A 1 44.54 -56.12 -62.39
C MET A 1 43.13 -55.73 -61.91
N LYS A 2 42.17 -56.67 -61.79
CA LYS A 2 40.79 -56.39 -61.28
C LYS A 2 40.44 -57.02 -59.92
N LYS A 3 41.35 -57.78 -59.30
CA LYS A 3 41.14 -58.40 -57.98
C LYS A 3 41.84 -57.69 -56.80
N LEU A 4 42.69 -56.68 -57.06
CA LEU A 4 43.32 -55.88 -55.99
C LEU A 4 42.58 -54.58 -55.66
N ILE A 5 41.68 -54.10 -56.53
CA ILE A 5 40.95 -52.84 -56.30
C ILE A 5 39.71 -53.05 -55.42
N LEU A 6 39.12 -54.25 -55.43
CA LEU A 6 37.96 -54.55 -54.59
C LEU A 6 38.33 -54.75 -53.10
N LEU A 7 39.56 -55.19 -52.81
CA LEU A 7 40.06 -55.29 -51.43
C LEU A 7 40.50 -53.93 -50.87
N ALA A 8 40.90 -52.99 -51.74
CA ALA A 8 41.25 -51.62 -51.34
C ALA A 8 40.04 -50.69 -51.15
N LEU A 9 38.90 -50.96 -51.81
CA LEU A 9 37.65 -50.20 -51.60
C LEU A 9 36.83 -50.67 -50.40
N ILE A 10 37.04 -51.90 -49.89
CA ILE A 10 36.41 -52.39 -48.66
C ILE A 10 37.20 -51.95 -47.41
N LEU A 11 38.49 -51.62 -47.52
CA LEU A 11 39.27 -51.07 -46.40
C LEU A 11 39.12 -49.55 -46.19
N CYS A 12 38.41 -48.83 -47.06
CA CYS A 12 38.32 -47.36 -47.00
C CYS A 12 36.89 -46.82 -46.79
N SER A 13 35.94 -47.65 -46.34
CA SER A 13 34.55 -47.22 -46.09
C SER A 13 33.88 -47.87 -44.86
N ILE A 14 34.65 -48.21 -43.82
CA ILE A 14 34.08 -48.35 -42.47
C ILE A 14 34.24 -47.00 -41.77
N GLN A 15 33.55 -45.98 -42.27
CA GLN A 15 33.03 -44.98 -41.33
C GLN A 15 31.92 -45.74 -40.60
N GLY A 16 32.21 -46.19 -39.37
CA GLY A 16 31.16 -46.72 -38.51
C GLY A 16 30.06 -45.67 -38.45
N PHE A 17 28.85 -46.02 -38.86
CA PHE A 17 27.70 -45.18 -38.60
C PHE A 17 27.66 -44.93 -37.09
N ALA A 18 27.48 -43.68 -36.69
CA ALA A 18 27.30 -43.29 -35.28
C ALA A 18 26.30 -44.25 -34.63
N LYS A 19 26.73 -44.99 -33.60
CA LYS A 19 25.85 -45.90 -32.89
C LYS A 19 25.35 -45.26 -31.60
N ARG A 20 24.10 -45.56 -31.26
CA ARG A 20 23.56 -45.26 -29.94
C ARG A 20 23.46 -46.53 -29.10
N TYR A 21 24.25 -46.63 -28.05
CA TYR A 21 24.21 -47.75 -27.14
C TYR A 21 23.20 -47.49 -26.02
N LEU A 22 22.24 -48.39 -25.86
CA LEU A 22 21.28 -48.40 -24.76
C LEU A 22 21.80 -49.37 -23.68
N VAL A 23 22.49 -48.83 -22.69
CA VAL A 23 23.20 -49.60 -21.67
C VAL A 23 22.34 -49.80 -20.43
N GLN A 24 22.26 -51.04 -19.96
CA GLN A 24 21.60 -51.44 -18.72
C GLN A 24 22.48 -52.37 -17.89
N THR A 25 22.25 -52.43 -16.58
CA THR A 25 22.97 -53.38 -15.72
C THR A 25 22.57 -54.83 -16.03
N GLY A 26 21.28 -55.09 -16.29
CA GLY A 26 20.74 -56.45 -16.46
C GLY A 26 20.51 -57.21 -15.16
N ALA A 27 20.72 -56.57 -14.00
CA ALA A 27 20.47 -57.18 -12.70
C ALA A 27 18.95 -57.35 -12.44
N PRO A 28 18.51 -58.40 -11.72
CA PRO A 28 17.10 -58.58 -11.40
C PRO A 28 16.50 -57.36 -10.70
N GLY A 29 15.41 -56.81 -11.27
CA GLY A 29 14.72 -55.62 -10.75
C GLY A 29 15.39 -54.28 -11.10
N ALA A 30 16.47 -54.27 -11.87
CA ALA A 30 17.04 -53.03 -12.40
C ALA A 30 16.21 -52.47 -13.57
N ALA A 31 16.41 -51.18 -13.88
CA ALA A 31 15.78 -50.55 -15.03
C ALA A 31 16.22 -51.23 -16.33
N THR A 32 15.27 -51.38 -17.25
CA THR A 32 15.49 -52.02 -18.55
C THR A 32 15.11 -51.08 -19.67
N TRP A 33 15.87 -51.11 -20.76
CA TRP A 33 15.52 -50.38 -21.96
C TRP A 33 14.36 -51.04 -22.71
N ARG A 34 13.56 -50.19 -23.36
CA ARG A 34 12.71 -50.57 -24.49
C ARG A 34 13.53 -51.29 -25.58
N ALA A 35 12.84 -51.92 -26.53
CA ALA A 35 13.49 -52.49 -27.69
C ALA A 35 14.34 -51.42 -28.44
N ALA A 36 15.52 -51.82 -28.89
CA ALA A 36 16.41 -50.97 -29.67
C ALA A 36 15.80 -50.70 -31.06
N GLY A 37 15.78 -49.42 -31.46
CA GLY A 37 15.39 -49.01 -32.80
C GLY A 37 16.55 -49.03 -33.80
N ASP A 38 16.31 -48.46 -34.99
CA ASP A 38 17.34 -48.34 -36.02
C ASP A 38 18.52 -47.49 -35.55
N GLY A 39 19.74 -48.03 -35.70
CA GLY A 39 20.98 -47.37 -35.25
C GLY A 39 21.24 -47.47 -33.73
N GLU A 40 20.36 -48.14 -32.98
CA GLU A 40 20.53 -48.39 -31.55
C GLU A 40 20.99 -49.83 -31.27
N GLU A 41 21.79 -50.01 -30.22
CA GLU A 41 22.27 -51.31 -29.76
C GLU A 41 22.02 -51.47 -28.26
N LEU A 42 21.25 -52.49 -27.88
CA LEU A 42 21.00 -52.83 -26.48
C LEU A 42 22.24 -53.52 -25.88
N VAL A 43 22.74 -52.99 -24.77
CA VAL A 43 23.90 -53.52 -24.04
C VAL A 43 23.47 -53.93 -22.63
N ASP A 44 23.41 -55.23 -22.40
CA ASP A 44 23.17 -55.81 -21.07
C ASP A 44 24.50 -56.26 -20.45
N LEU A 45 24.95 -55.56 -19.41
CA LEU A 45 26.26 -55.79 -18.81
C LEU A 45 26.34 -57.12 -18.05
N THR A 46 25.25 -57.52 -17.37
CA THR A 46 25.19 -58.79 -16.63
C THR A 46 25.20 -59.98 -17.58
N ALA A 47 24.40 -59.93 -18.66
CA ALA A 47 24.39 -60.97 -19.68
C ALA A 47 25.75 -61.11 -20.38
N ASN A 48 26.45 -59.98 -20.56
CA ASN A 48 27.79 -59.95 -21.16
C ASN A 48 28.92 -60.29 -20.17
N GLY A 49 28.63 -60.46 -18.88
CA GLY A 49 29.63 -60.82 -17.86
C GLY A 49 30.74 -59.78 -17.67
N GLN A 50 30.46 -58.50 -17.89
CA GLN A 50 31.47 -57.43 -17.83
C GLN A 50 30.96 -56.18 -17.11
N SER A 51 31.86 -55.42 -16.47
CA SER A 51 31.53 -54.12 -15.88
C SER A 51 31.44 -53.02 -16.95
N PHE A 52 30.78 -51.91 -16.60
CA PHE A 52 30.61 -50.76 -17.51
C PHE A 52 31.95 -50.27 -18.09
N ASN A 53 32.99 -50.13 -17.26
CA ASN A 53 34.30 -49.67 -17.72
C ASN A 53 34.97 -50.63 -18.71
N THR A 54 34.81 -51.94 -18.53
CA THR A 54 35.40 -52.94 -19.44
C THR A 54 34.73 -52.85 -20.81
N TRP A 55 33.40 -52.74 -20.83
CA TRP A 55 32.65 -52.54 -22.06
C TRP A 55 32.96 -51.19 -22.72
N TYR A 56 32.84 -50.08 -21.97
CA TYR A 56 33.02 -48.72 -22.47
C TYR A 56 34.40 -48.56 -23.13
N ASN A 57 35.47 -48.99 -22.47
CA ASN A 57 36.84 -48.87 -22.98
C ASN A 57 37.09 -49.71 -24.24
N ALA A 58 36.38 -50.82 -24.42
CA ALA A 58 36.56 -51.72 -25.55
C ALA A 58 35.69 -51.33 -26.77
N THR A 59 34.58 -50.63 -26.55
CA THR A 59 33.52 -50.47 -27.56
C THR A 59 33.38 -49.05 -28.08
N VAL A 60 33.44 -48.03 -27.21
CA VAL A 60 33.04 -46.67 -27.61
C VAL A 60 34.08 -46.05 -28.54
N ILE A 61 33.61 -45.57 -29.70
CA ILE A 61 34.42 -44.88 -30.70
C ILE A 61 33.91 -43.45 -30.93
N SER A 62 34.63 -42.69 -31.76
CA SER A 62 34.20 -41.35 -32.16
C SER A 62 32.83 -41.39 -32.83
N THR A 63 31.99 -40.39 -32.57
CA THR A 63 30.59 -40.22 -33.03
C THR A 63 29.52 -41.02 -32.30
N ASP A 64 29.89 -41.89 -31.35
CA ASP A 64 28.92 -42.68 -30.60
C ASP A 64 28.16 -41.88 -29.53
N GLU A 65 26.95 -42.35 -29.22
CA GLU A 65 26.17 -41.95 -28.06
C GLU A 65 26.00 -43.14 -27.10
N VAL A 66 26.22 -42.93 -25.81
CA VAL A 66 26.05 -43.95 -24.77
C VAL A 66 24.94 -43.51 -23.82
N TRP A 67 23.80 -44.19 -23.82
CA TRP A 67 22.65 -43.88 -22.99
C TRP A 67 22.51 -44.94 -21.91
N ILE A 68 22.60 -44.54 -20.65
CA ILE A 68 22.71 -45.46 -19.53
C ILE A 68 21.41 -45.40 -18.71
N ALA A 69 20.72 -46.54 -18.60
CA ALA A 69 19.54 -46.66 -17.75
C ALA A 69 19.88 -46.44 -16.28
N ALA A 70 18.88 -46.05 -15.49
CA ALA A 70 19.03 -45.90 -14.05
C ALA A 70 19.55 -47.18 -13.38
N GLY A 71 20.41 -46.99 -12.38
CA GLY A 71 21.01 -48.10 -11.66
C GLY A 71 22.39 -47.79 -11.13
N ASN A 72 22.90 -48.72 -10.33
CA ASN A 72 24.24 -48.66 -9.77
C ASN A 72 25.20 -49.54 -10.57
N TYR A 73 26.15 -48.90 -11.25
CA TYR A 73 27.17 -49.53 -12.10
C TYR A 73 28.49 -49.56 -11.34
N VAL A 74 28.72 -50.66 -10.61
CA VAL A 74 29.95 -50.87 -9.84
C VAL A 74 31.12 -51.15 -10.78
N LEU A 75 32.15 -50.32 -10.70
CA LEU A 75 33.31 -50.39 -11.57
C LEU A 75 34.39 -51.32 -11.01
N SER A 76 35.07 -52.01 -11.93
CA SER A 76 36.24 -52.84 -11.64
C SER A 76 37.56 -52.19 -12.08
N GLY A 77 37.48 -51.06 -12.77
CA GLY A 77 38.59 -50.32 -13.38
C GLY A 77 38.13 -48.95 -13.89
N VAL A 78 39.08 -48.15 -14.37
CA VAL A 78 38.83 -46.78 -14.83
C VAL A 78 38.16 -46.74 -16.20
N ASN A 79 37.24 -45.81 -16.42
CA ASN A 79 36.75 -45.47 -17.76
C ASN A 79 37.76 -44.51 -18.41
N THR A 80 38.51 -45.00 -19.40
CA THR A 80 39.51 -44.23 -20.12
C THR A 80 38.86 -43.51 -21.28
N VAL A 81 38.81 -42.18 -21.20
CA VAL A 81 38.25 -41.33 -22.24
C VAL A 81 39.36 -41.03 -23.25
N SER A 82 39.41 -41.82 -24.33
CA SER A 82 40.46 -41.72 -25.36
C SER A 82 39.95 -41.28 -26.73
N GLN A 83 38.64 -41.18 -26.92
CA GLN A 83 38.00 -40.82 -28.19
C GLN A 83 37.44 -39.41 -28.12
N SER A 84 37.39 -38.73 -29.27
CA SER A 84 36.73 -37.42 -29.44
C SER A 84 35.35 -37.60 -30.05
N ASN A 85 34.49 -36.59 -29.94
CA ASN A 85 33.17 -36.50 -30.56
C ASN A 85 32.19 -37.60 -30.13
N HIS A 86 32.15 -37.96 -28.84
CA HIS A 86 31.18 -38.92 -28.32
C HIS A 86 30.52 -38.37 -27.05
N SER A 87 29.31 -38.86 -26.75
CA SER A 87 28.53 -38.38 -25.61
C SER A 87 28.03 -39.52 -24.74
N VAL A 88 28.04 -39.31 -23.43
CA VAL A 88 27.56 -40.27 -22.43
C VAL A 88 26.47 -39.60 -21.60
N TYR A 89 25.28 -40.19 -21.62
CA TYR A 89 24.08 -39.69 -20.98
C TYR A 89 23.58 -40.70 -19.92
N GLY A 90 23.40 -40.24 -18.68
CA GLY A 90 22.68 -40.97 -17.64
C GLY A 90 21.29 -40.37 -17.39
N GLY A 91 20.55 -40.92 -16.42
CA GLY A 91 19.27 -40.32 -16.00
C GLY A 91 18.02 -40.93 -16.65
N PHE A 92 18.14 -42.08 -17.32
CA PHE A 92 17.04 -42.68 -18.10
C PHE A 92 16.23 -43.71 -17.32
N ALA A 93 14.91 -43.70 -17.48
CA ALA A 93 14.01 -44.77 -17.06
C ALA A 93 14.13 -46.02 -17.95
N GLY A 94 14.52 -45.83 -19.21
CA GLY A 94 14.63 -46.88 -20.23
C GLY A 94 13.55 -46.82 -21.31
N THR A 95 12.67 -45.82 -21.31
CA THR A 95 11.58 -45.68 -22.29
C THR A 95 11.75 -44.51 -23.25
N GLU A 96 12.69 -43.62 -22.94
CA GLU A 96 12.98 -42.38 -23.63
C GLU A 96 13.51 -42.61 -25.06
N VAL A 97 13.23 -41.68 -25.97
CA VAL A 97 13.69 -41.73 -27.38
C VAL A 97 14.63 -40.58 -27.73
N GLN A 98 14.85 -39.63 -26.81
CA GLN A 98 15.82 -38.53 -26.90
C GLN A 98 16.26 -38.09 -25.49
N PRO A 99 17.45 -37.47 -25.32
CA PRO A 99 17.95 -37.07 -24.00
C PRO A 99 17.07 -36.05 -23.27
N SER A 100 16.23 -35.28 -23.96
CA SER A 100 15.31 -34.32 -23.36
C SER A 100 14.10 -34.96 -22.68
N ASP A 101 13.81 -36.23 -22.94
CA ASP A 101 12.66 -36.94 -22.34
C ASP A 101 12.94 -37.37 -20.89
N ARG A 102 14.19 -37.29 -20.43
CA ARG A 102 14.62 -37.69 -19.09
C ARG A 102 13.90 -36.87 -18.02
N ALA A 103 13.28 -37.56 -17.07
CA ALA A 103 12.64 -36.92 -15.92
C ALA A 103 13.67 -36.31 -14.95
N LYS A 104 13.46 -35.05 -14.56
CA LYS A 104 14.33 -34.29 -13.63
C LYS A 104 13.51 -33.41 -12.69
N GLY A 105 14.09 -33.12 -11.53
CA GLY A 105 13.55 -32.19 -10.53
C GLY A 105 13.81 -30.71 -10.88
N SER A 106 13.76 -29.85 -9.84
CA SER A 106 13.87 -28.39 -9.97
C SER A 106 15.28 -27.87 -10.28
N VAL A 107 16.33 -28.69 -10.10
CA VAL A 107 17.72 -28.35 -10.41
C VAL A 107 18.29 -29.29 -11.48
N ALA A 108 19.24 -28.79 -12.27
CA ALA A 108 19.69 -29.42 -13.50
C ALA A 108 20.26 -30.84 -13.32
N TRP A 109 20.94 -31.11 -12.20
CA TRP A 109 21.56 -32.39 -11.88
C TRP A 109 20.67 -33.37 -11.10
N ALA A 110 19.42 -33.02 -10.81
CA ALA A 110 18.50 -33.84 -10.03
C ALA A 110 17.61 -34.73 -10.92
N PHE A 111 18.22 -35.68 -11.63
CA PHE A 111 17.47 -36.68 -12.41
C PHE A 111 16.67 -37.62 -11.49
N THR A 112 15.42 -37.91 -11.87
CA THR A 112 14.57 -38.85 -11.11
C THR A 112 15.11 -40.28 -11.16
N ASN A 113 15.66 -40.67 -12.32
CA ASN A 113 16.12 -42.02 -12.61
C ASN A 113 17.66 -42.04 -12.62
N GLU A 114 18.30 -41.97 -11.45
CA GLU A 114 19.75 -41.77 -11.38
C GLU A 114 20.58 -42.92 -11.97
N THR A 115 21.57 -42.55 -12.78
CA THR A 115 22.66 -43.42 -13.23
C THR A 115 23.89 -43.18 -12.37
N ILE A 116 24.34 -44.20 -11.65
CA ILE A 116 25.45 -44.11 -10.71
C ILE A 116 26.63 -44.93 -11.23
N LEU A 117 27.77 -44.27 -11.48
CA LEU A 117 29.07 -44.91 -11.67
C LEU A 117 29.79 -44.96 -10.32
N ASP A 118 29.82 -46.16 -9.72
CA ASP A 118 30.37 -46.40 -8.38
C ASP A 118 31.81 -46.91 -8.50
N GLY A 119 32.78 -46.12 -8.04
CA GLY A 119 34.22 -46.43 -8.04
C GLY A 119 34.64 -47.53 -7.05
N ASN A 120 33.67 -48.14 -6.36
CA ASN A 120 33.83 -49.30 -5.49
C ASN A 120 34.84 -49.09 -4.35
N ASN A 121 34.97 -47.86 -3.87
CA ASN A 121 35.96 -47.40 -2.89
C ASN A 121 37.41 -47.74 -3.25
N ALA A 122 37.73 -47.94 -4.53
CA ALA A 122 39.03 -48.46 -4.94
C ALA A 122 39.56 -47.89 -6.26
N THR A 123 38.69 -47.30 -7.08
CA THR A 123 39.00 -47.01 -8.48
C THR A 123 38.61 -45.60 -8.87
N GLN A 124 39.48 -44.95 -9.65
CA GLN A 124 39.16 -43.71 -10.36
C GLN A 124 38.08 -43.97 -11.41
N VAL A 125 37.05 -43.12 -11.47
CA VAL A 125 35.88 -43.35 -12.33
C VAL A 125 36.13 -42.90 -13.77
N LEU A 126 36.62 -41.68 -13.99
CA LEU A 126 36.89 -41.13 -15.33
C LEU A 126 38.32 -40.59 -15.46
N LEU A 127 38.98 -40.95 -16.56
CA LEU A 127 40.32 -40.45 -16.91
C LEU A 127 40.41 -40.06 -18.39
N ALA A 128 40.57 -38.77 -18.67
CA ALA A 128 40.98 -38.27 -19.99
C ALA A 128 42.51 -38.15 -20.07
N GLY A 129 43.14 -39.05 -20.84
CA GLY A 129 44.61 -39.13 -20.95
C GLY A 129 45.27 -37.96 -21.70
N GLY A 130 44.53 -37.29 -22.59
CA GLY A 130 44.99 -36.17 -23.42
C GLY A 130 43.87 -35.16 -23.72
N PRO A 131 44.18 -34.02 -24.37
CA PRO A 131 43.17 -33.12 -24.89
C PRO A 131 42.32 -33.84 -25.94
N LEU A 132 41.01 -33.57 -25.96
CA LEU A 132 40.02 -34.18 -26.83
C LEU A 132 39.21 -33.09 -27.54
N SER A 133 38.14 -33.48 -28.22
CA SER A 133 37.18 -32.53 -28.81
C SER A 133 35.77 -33.07 -28.65
N ASN A 134 34.82 -32.21 -28.26
CA ASN A 134 33.39 -32.51 -28.21
C ASN A 134 33.03 -33.81 -27.45
N VAL A 135 33.61 -34.01 -26.26
CA VAL A 135 33.22 -35.13 -25.39
C VAL A 135 32.29 -34.62 -24.30
N VAL A 136 31.11 -35.24 -24.14
CA VAL A 136 30.11 -34.82 -23.17
C VAL A 136 29.77 -35.95 -22.20
N PHE A 137 29.75 -35.65 -20.91
CA PHE A 137 29.16 -36.48 -19.86
C PHE A 137 27.99 -35.72 -19.24
N ASP A 138 26.77 -36.25 -19.34
CA ASP A 138 25.54 -35.58 -18.91
C ASP A 138 24.68 -36.48 -18.02
N GLY A 139 24.28 -36.01 -16.83
CA GLY A 139 23.29 -36.68 -16.01
C GLY A 139 23.79 -37.93 -15.28
N ILE A 140 25.09 -37.97 -14.97
CA ILE A 140 25.74 -39.10 -14.30
C ILE A 140 26.10 -38.73 -12.86
N THR A 141 25.89 -39.67 -11.95
CA THR A 141 26.42 -39.62 -10.58
C THR A 141 27.73 -40.40 -10.50
N ILE A 142 28.81 -39.77 -10.04
CA ILE A 142 30.11 -40.37 -9.78
C ILE A 142 30.33 -40.43 -8.27
N THR A 143 30.51 -41.63 -7.73
CA THR A 143 30.66 -41.81 -6.29
C THR A 143 31.63 -42.90 -5.88
N LYS A 144 32.06 -42.86 -4.61
CA LYS A 144 32.92 -43.86 -3.97
C LYS A 144 34.18 -44.18 -4.78
N SER A 145 34.74 -43.19 -5.47
CA SER A 145 36.10 -43.31 -6.01
C SER A 145 37.11 -43.19 -4.87
N THR A 146 38.07 -44.11 -4.78
CA THR A 146 39.26 -43.94 -3.94
C THR A 146 40.49 -44.17 -4.80
N ALA A 147 41.25 -43.12 -5.09
CA ALA A 147 42.42 -43.21 -5.96
C ALA A 147 43.51 -42.18 -5.59
N SER A 148 44.67 -42.26 -6.25
CA SER A 148 45.70 -41.22 -6.15
C SER A 148 45.33 -39.95 -6.93
N ASN A 149 44.44 -40.09 -7.91
CA ASN A 149 43.88 -39.01 -8.73
C ASN A 149 42.41 -38.73 -8.36
N ALA A 150 41.88 -37.65 -8.91
CA ALA A 150 40.46 -37.29 -8.84
C ALA A 150 39.53 -38.40 -9.31
N ALA A 151 38.30 -38.44 -8.80
CA ALA A 151 37.26 -39.33 -9.32
C ALA A 151 37.04 -39.12 -10.82
N ALA A 152 37.06 -37.86 -11.26
CA ALA A 152 37.05 -37.49 -12.66
C ALA A 152 38.24 -36.58 -12.99
N GLN A 153 39.10 -37.00 -13.91
CA GLN A 153 40.15 -36.15 -14.47
C GLN A 153 39.83 -35.80 -15.92
N PHE A 154 39.76 -34.50 -16.20
CA PHE A 154 39.46 -33.95 -17.52
C PHE A 154 40.56 -33.06 -18.04
N ARG A 155 40.49 -32.81 -19.35
CA ARG A 155 41.38 -31.96 -20.14
C ARG A 155 40.55 -31.16 -21.13
N SER A 156 41.18 -30.28 -21.90
CA SER A 156 40.52 -29.51 -22.98
C SER A 156 39.66 -30.41 -23.88
N GLY A 157 38.46 -29.92 -24.23
CA GLY A 157 37.49 -30.63 -25.08
C GLY A 157 36.56 -31.63 -24.40
N VAL A 158 36.66 -31.79 -23.06
CA VAL A 158 35.72 -32.60 -22.27
C VAL A 158 34.79 -31.70 -21.44
N THR A 159 33.48 -31.96 -21.53
CA THR A 159 32.43 -31.27 -20.79
C THR A 159 31.70 -32.26 -19.89
N LEU A 160 31.60 -31.94 -18.60
CA LEU A 160 30.72 -32.60 -17.66
C LEU A 160 29.58 -31.65 -17.30
N GLN A 161 28.33 -32.08 -17.49
CA GLN A 161 27.16 -31.25 -17.28
C GLN A 161 26.03 -31.99 -16.56
N ASN A 162 25.22 -31.29 -15.76
CA ASN A 162 24.05 -31.89 -15.11
C ASN A 162 24.39 -33.12 -14.24
N CYS A 163 25.62 -33.20 -13.73
CA CYS A 163 26.16 -34.39 -13.08
C CYS A 163 26.29 -34.21 -11.56
N LYS A 164 26.38 -35.32 -10.83
CA LYS A 164 26.71 -35.34 -9.40
C LYS A 164 28.08 -35.99 -9.21
N ILE A 165 28.96 -35.39 -8.41
CA ILE A 165 30.28 -35.93 -8.07
C ILE A 165 30.38 -35.90 -6.56
N THR A 166 30.09 -37.05 -5.92
CA THR A 166 29.87 -37.09 -4.48
C THR A 166 30.60 -38.23 -3.77
N ASN A 167 31.03 -37.98 -2.52
CA ASN A 167 31.63 -39.00 -1.65
C ASN A 167 32.86 -39.69 -2.27
N ASN A 168 33.71 -38.91 -2.95
CA ASN A 168 34.96 -39.41 -3.53
C ASN A 168 36.16 -39.01 -2.68
N THR A 169 37.19 -39.85 -2.68
CA THR A 169 38.44 -39.64 -1.94
C THR A 169 39.64 -39.73 -2.90
N SER A 170 40.48 -38.70 -2.89
CA SER A 170 41.77 -38.69 -3.57
C SER A 170 42.89 -38.50 -2.56
N THR A 171 43.96 -39.29 -2.61
CA THR A 171 45.16 -38.98 -1.80
C THR A 171 45.96 -37.82 -2.41
N GLY A 172 45.68 -37.44 -3.65
CA GLY A 172 46.33 -36.35 -4.37
C GLY A 172 45.44 -35.11 -4.51
N ASN A 173 45.18 -34.71 -5.75
CA ASN A 173 44.47 -33.47 -6.08
C ASN A 173 43.05 -33.76 -6.59
N GLY A 174 42.11 -32.86 -6.29
CA GLY A 174 40.77 -32.82 -6.90
C GLY A 174 39.90 -33.98 -6.46
N GLY A 175 39.46 -34.05 -5.21
CA GLY A 175 38.75 -35.24 -4.67
C GLY A 175 37.60 -35.68 -5.56
N GLY A 176 36.78 -34.72 -6.00
CA GLY A 176 35.82 -34.90 -7.06
C GLY A 176 36.46 -34.80 -8.45
N ILE A 177 36.93 -33.61 -8.81
CA ILE A 177 37.33 -33.26 -10.18
C ILE A 177 38.74 -32.68 -10.25
N ASN A 178 39.53 -33.14 -11.23
CA ASN A 178 40.79 -32.53 -11.64
C ASN A 178 40.71 -32.03 -13.10
N LEU A 179 40.70 -30.71 -13.29
CA LEU A 179 40.77 -30.06 -14.59
C LEU A 179 42.23 -29.81 -14.95
N TYR A 180 42.82 -30.70 -15.74
CA TYR A 180 44.24 -30.69 -16.06
C TYR A 180 44.46 -30.16 -17.49
N ASN A 181 44.91 -28.90 -17.60
CA ASN A 181 45.02 -28.17 -18.86
C ASN A 181 43.70 -28.10 -19.64
N GLY A 182 42.65 -27.64 -18.97
CA GLY A 182 41.34 -27.35 -19.56
C GLY A 182 40.23 -28.33 -19.16
N GLY A 183 39.09 -28.18 -19.81
CA GLY A 183 37.86 -28.93 -19.53
C GLY A 183 36.78 -28.04 -18.92
N SER A 184 35.52 -28.49 -19.00
CA SER A 184 34.36 -27.71 -18.56
C SER A 184 33.48 -28.51 -17.61
N VAL A 185 33.04 -27.86 -16.53
CA VAL A 185 32.07 -28.39 -15.57
C VAL A 185 30.92 -27.41 -15.49
N THR A 186 29.72 -27.84 -15.88
CA THR A 186 28.56 -26.97 -16.00
C THR A 186 27.37 -27.53 -15.24
N ASN A 187 26.61 -26.70 -14.54
CA ASN A 187 25.34 -27.08 -13.90
C ASN A 187 25.44 -28.40 -13.15
N SER A 188 26.44 -28.55 -12.29
CA SER A 188 26.75 -29.83 -11.64
C SER A 188 26.91 -29.67 -10.13
N TYR A 189 26.73 -30.79 -9.44
CA TYR A 189 26.78 -30.88 -7.99
C TYR A 189 28.03 -31.60 -7.52
N ILE A 190 28.90 -30.91 -6.79
CA ILE A 190 30.18 -31.45 -6.32
C ILE A 190 30.18 -31.40 -4.80
N ALA A 191 30.00 -32.55 -4.15
CA ALA A 191 29.81 -32.56 -2.70
C ALA A 191 30.47 -33.70 -1.92
N ALA A 192 30.81 -33.44 -0.67
CA ALA A 192 31.35 -34.45 0.25
C ALA A 192 32.61 -35.18 -0.29
N ASN A 193 33.42 -34.50 -1.10
CA ASN A 193 34.65 -35.08 -1.64
C ASN A 193 35.87 -34.70 -0.78
N LEU A 194 36.82 -35.62 -0.66
CA LEU A 194 38.04 -35.47 0.13
C LEU A 194 39.29 -35.52 -0.76
N ALA A 195 40.20 -34.57 -0.60
CA ALA A 195 41.54 -34.65 -1.19
C ALA A 195 42.62 -34.02 -0.32
N SER A 196 43.89 -34.23 -0.66
CA SER A 196 44.97 -33.39 -0.13
C SER A 196 44.77 -31.93 -0.55
N HIS A 197 44.35 -31.72 -1.80
CA HIS A 197 44.26 -30.41 -2.40
C HIS A 197 43.02 -30.24 -3.27
N GLY A 198 42.18 -29.26 -2.95
CA GLY A 198 40.95 -29.00 -3.70
C GLY A 198 40.00 -30.19 -3.58
N GLY A 199 39.41 -30.36 -2.39
CA GLY A 199 38.49 -31.48 -2.10
C GLY A 199 37.42 -31.65 -3.19
N GLY A 200 36.77 -30.56 -3.58
CA GLY A 200 35.81 -30.54 -4.66
C GLY A 200 36.50 -30.55 -6.02
N ILE A 201 37.17 -29.44 -6.36
CA ILE A 201 37.77 -29.22 -7.67
C ILE A 201 39.21 -28.74 -7.53
N TYR A 202 40.08 -29.34 -8.31
CA TYR A 202 41.43 -28.86 -8.55
C TYR A 202 41.60 -28.52 -10.03
N SER A 203 41.94 -27.27 -10.33
CA SER A 203 42.22 -26.81 -11.69
C SER A 203 43.71 -26.55 -11.84
N ASN A 204 44.34 -27.13 -12.85
CA ASN A 204 45.75 -26.90 -13.20
C ASN A 204 45.90 -26.59 -14.68
N THR A 205 45.89 -25.30 -15.02
CA THR A 205 45.99 -24.80 -16.41
C THR A 205 47.38 -24.23 -16.67
N ALA A 206 48.35 -25.10 -16.98
CA ALA A 206 49.73 -24.71 -17.24
C ALA A 206 49.98 -24.38 -18.72
N ASN A 207 49.29 -25.04 -19.64
CA ASN A 207 49.31 -24.73 -21.07
C ASN A 207 48.18 -23.74 -21.39
N ALA A 208 48.23 -22.98 -22.49
CA ALA A 208 47.34 -21.86 -22.87
C ALA A 208 45.83 -22.20 -23.08
N GLU A 209 45.33 -23.17 -22.35
CA GLU A 209 43.98 -23.71 -22.32
C GLU A 209 43.14 -23.05 -21.22
N THR A 210 41.83 -23.09 -21.38
CA THR A 210 40.87 -22.60 -20.38
C THR A 210 40.14 -23.76 -19.69
N ALA A 211 40.11 -23.72 -18.37
CA ALA A 211 39.20 -24.51 -17.55
C ALA A 211 37.98 -23.65 -17.17
N SER A 212 36.77 -24.17 -17.36
CA SER A 212 35.52 -23.45 -17.10
C SER A 212 34.66 -24.18 -16.08
N ILE A 213 34.19 -23.47 -15.06
CA ILE A 213 33.30 -24.01 -14.02
C ILE A 213 32.10 -23.06 -13.92
N THR A 214 30.90 -23.52 -14.28
CA THR A 214 29.74 -22.65 -14.48
C THR A 214 28.46 -23.23 -13.87
N GLY A 215 27.71 -22.44 -13.10
CA GLY A 215 26.40 -22.88 -12.61
C GLY A 215 26.45 -24.03 -11.59
N CYS A 216 27.59 -24.25 -10.95
CA CYS A 216 27.80 -25.40 -10.08
C CYS A 216 27.49 -25.08 -8.61
N LEU A 217 27.01 -26.11 -7.90
CA LEU A 217 26.96 -26.12 -6.43
C LEU A 217 28.11 -26.99 -5.90
N ILE A 218 29.00 -26.38 -5.13
CA ILE A 218 30.21 -27.00 -4.59
C ILE A 218 30.13 -26.92 -3.06
N GLU A 219 29.84 -28.05 -2.40
CA GLU A 219 29.60 -28.04 -0.96
C GLU A 219 30.14 -29.22 -0.14
N ASP A 220 30.37 -28.97 1.15
CA ASP A 220 30.88 -29.96 2.13
C ASP A 220 32.12 -30.74 1.65
N ASN A 221 32.92 -30.16 0.75
CA ASN A 221 34.15 -30.78 0.30
C ASN A 221 35.29 -30.45 1.27
N ARG A 222 36.25 -31.37 1.40
CA ARG A 222 37.35 -31.28 2.36
C ARG A 222 38.72 -31.40 1.70
N GLY A 223 39.59 -30.42 2.00
CA GLY A 223 41.00 -30.43 1.63
C GLY A 223 41.88 -30.62 2.87
N SER A 224 42.63 -31.71 2.95
CA SER A 224 43.45 -32.02 4.13
C SER A 224 44.78 -31.27 4.17
N SER A 225 45.29 -30.78 3.04
CA SER A 225 46.50 -29.94 2.99
C SER A 225 46.15 -28.50 2.61
N THR A 226 45.33 -28.33 1.56
CA THR A 226 44.75 -27.03 1.21
C THR A 226 43.39 -27.21 0.55
N CYS A 227 42.50 -26.26 0.83
CA CYS A 227 41.25 -26.01 0.12
C CYS A 227 40.21 -27.13 0.04
N GLY A 228 39.05 -26.87 0.64
CA GLY A 228 37.87 -27.73 0.50
C GLY A 228 37.21 -27.59 -0.87
N GLY A 229 36.89 -26.36 -1.28
CA GLY A 229 36.16 -26.08 -2.52
C GLY A 229 37.02 -26.18 -3.78
N ILE A 230 37.46 -25.03 -4.30
CA ILE A 230 38.18 -24.92 -5.59
C ILE A 230 39.63 -24.47 -5.37
N ARG A 231 40.58 -25.31 -5.78
CA ARG A 231 41.99 -24.94 -5.87
C ARG A 231 42.39 -24.67 -7.31
N VAL A 232 43.02 -23.53 -7.56
CA VAL A 232 43.58 -23.16 -8.86
C VAL A 232 45.11 -23.18 -8.81
N GLN A 233 45.71 -23.83 -9.79
CA GLN A 233 47.15 -23.96 -10.01
C GLN A 233 47.45 -23.77 -11.52
N GLY A 234 48.71 -23.46 -11.83
CA GLY A 234 49.18 -23.33 -13.22
C GLY A 234 50.10 -22.13 -13.36
N ALA A 235 51.37 -22.36 -13.70
CA ALA A 235 52.39 -21.30 -13.81
C ALA A 235 52.53 -20.74 -15.24
N GLY A 236 51.67 -21.16 -16.18
CA GLY A 236 51.71 -20.72 -17.57
C GLY A 236 50.46 -19.94 -17.99
N PRO A 237 50.27 -19.69 -19.30
CA PRO A 237 49.26 -18.76 -19.82
C PRO A 237 47.80 -19.26 -19.76
N GLY A 238 47.58 -20.51 -19.34
CA GLY A 238 46.22 -21.06 -19.21
C GLY A 238 45.40 -20.35 -18.15
N THR A 239 44.07 -20.39 -18.28
CA THR A 239 43.14 -19.64 -17.42
C THR A 239 42.10 -20.54 -16.77
N THR A 240 41.70 -20.21 -15.54
CA THR A 240 40.52 -20.83 -14.89
C THR A 240 39.43 -19.78 -14.69
N VAL A 241 38.25 -20.03 -15.26
CA VAL A 241 37.11 -19.12 -15.15
C VAL A 241 35.97 -19.82 -14.42
N VAL A 242 35.53 -19.22 -13.32
CA VAL A 242 34.44 -19.71 -12.47
C VAL A 242 33.30 -18.71 -12.52
N THR A 243 32.12 -19.13 -12.96
CA THR A 243 30.97 -18.23 -13.14
C THR A 243 29.69 -18.79 -12.54
N ASN A 244 28.86 -17.94 -11.95
CA ASN A 244 27.53 -18.31 -11.44
C ASN A 244 27.56 -19.55 -10.53
N CYS A 245 28.58 -19.68 -9.67
CA CYS A 245 28.74 -20.84 -8.80
C CYS A 245 28.40 -20.49 -7.35
N ILE A 246 27.83 -21.48 -6.65
CA ILE A 246 27.62 -21.44 -5.20
C ILE A 246 28.67 -22.34 -4.55
N ILE A 247 29.51 -21.76 -3.70
CA ILE A 247 30.60 -22.44 -2.98
C ILE A 247 30.30 -22.30 -1.49
N ARG A 248 29.79 -23.37 -0.87
CA ARG A 248 29.33 -23.30 0.53
C ARG A 248 29.70 -24.50 1.37
N GLY A 249 29.85 -24.34 2.69
CA GLY A 249 30.05 -25.48 3.58
C GLY A 249 31.39 -26.22 3.43
N ASN A 250 32.33 -25.75 2.60
CA ASN A 250 33.57 -26.46 2.33
C ASN A 250 34.61 -26.22 3.44
N LYS A 251 35.51 -27.19 3.64
CA LYS A 251 36.46 -27.23 4.75
C LYS A 251 37.90 -27.42 4.27
N GLY A 252 38.78 -26.46 4.55
CA GLY A 252 40.22 -26.72 4.62
C GLY A 252 40.51 -27.31 6.00
N TRP A 253 40.60 -28.63 6.11
CA TRP A 253 40.70 -29.32 7.40
C TRP A 253 41.40 -30.67 7.27
N ASP A 254 42.46 -30.90 8.05
CA ASP A 254 43.19 -32.18 8.04
C ASP A 254 42.60 -33.23 9.00
N GLY A 255 41.69 -32.84 9.89
CA GLY A 255 41.14 -33.70 10.95
C GLY A 255 41.42 -33.15 12.34
N THR A 256 42.41 -32.25 12.43
CA THR A 256 42.93 -31.70 13.68
C THR A 256 43.00 -30.17 13.66
N SER A 257 43.28 -29.57 12.50
CA SER A 257 43.51 -28.14 12.34
C SER A 257 42.99 -27.61 11.01
N ALA A 258 42.61 -26.33 11.02
CA ALA A 258 42.21 -25.62 9.83
C ALA A 258 43.40 -25.47 8.87
N LYS A 259 43.11 -25.50 7.56
CA LYS A 259 44.07 -25.33 6.47
C LYS A 259 43.68 -24.15 5.59
N PRO A 260 44.62 -23.62 4.79
CA PRO A 260 44.34 -22.50 3.89
C PRO A 260 43.26 -22.82 2.85
N GLY A 261 42.42 -21.82 2.58
CA GLY A 261 41.50 -21.75 1.46
C GLY A 261 40.21 -22.55 1.63
N GLY A 262 39.46 -22.39 2.72
CA GLY A 262 38.22 -23.14 2.97
C GLY A 262 37.32 -23.29 1.73
N ALA A 263 37.03 -22.17 1.06
CA ALA A 263 36.31 -22.11 -0.21
C ALA A 263 37.25 -22.17 -1.42
N ILE A 264 38.24 -21.28 -1.46
CA ILE A 264 39.08 -21.04 -2.65
C ILE A 264 40.55 -20.96 -2.24
N TYR A 265 41.40 -21.56 -3.06
CA TYR A 265 42.85 -21.34 -3.03
C TYR A 265 43.37 -21.08 -4.43
N THR A 266 43.85 -19.87 -4.70
CA THR A 266 44.55 -19.56 -5.96
C THR A 266 46.05 -19.59 -5.74
N ASN A 267 46.78 -20.25 -6.64
CA ASN A 267 48.24 -20.24 -6.70
C ASN A 267 48.79 -19.70 -8.03
N SER A 268 47.95 -18.99 -8.77
CA SER A 268 48.22 -18.45 -10.10
C SER A 268 47.37 -17.20 -10.30
N GLY A 269 47.88 -16.19 -11.00
CA GLY A 269 47.14 -14.98 -11.35
C GLY A 269 46.11 -15.15 -12.47
N ASN A 270 46.16 -16.25 -13.22
CA ASN A 270 45.33 -16.47 -14.40
C ASN A 270 43.99 -17.11 -14.04
N ASN A 271 43.21 -16.43 -13.20
CA ASN A 271 41.89 -16.90 -12.81
C ASN A 271 40.88 -15.77 -12.64
N SER A 272 39.60 -16.09 -12.76
CA SER A 272 38.51 -15.15 -12.47
C SER A 272 37.31 -15.87 -11.88
N PHE A 273 36.76 -15.32 -10.81
CA PHE A 273 35.50 -15.74 -10.20
C PHE A 273 34.48 -14.63 -10.39
N ILE A 274 33.35 -14.95 -11.02
CA ILE A 274 32.36 -13.97 -11.45
C ILE A 274 30.97 -14.42 -11.01
N ASN A 275 30.18 -13.51 -10.44
CA ASN A 275 28.79 -13.79 -10.03
C ASN A 275 28.71 -15.00 -9.07
N CYS A 276 29.71 -15.16 -8.19
CA CYS A 276 29.78 -16.31 -7.30
C CYS A 276 29.24 -15.95 -5.91
N LEU A 277 28.62 -16.93 -5.26
CA LEU A 277 28.24 -16.87 -3.85
C LEU A 277 29.17 -17.79 -3.05
N ILE A 278 29.93 -17.22 -2.11
CA ILE A 278 30.91 -17.92 -1.28
C ILE A 278 30.52 -17.75 0.18
N VAL A 279 29.85 -18.75 0.75
CA VAL A 279 29.24 -18.62 2.07
C VAL A 279 29.50 -19.82 2.98
N ASN A 280 29.63 -19.57 4.29
CA ASN A 280 29.71 -20.66 5.27
C ASN A 280 30.81 -21.69 4.96
N ASN A 281 31.99 -21.27 4.50
CA ASN A 281 33.16 -22.15 4.35
C ASN A 281 34.12 -21.97 5.52
N SER A 282 34.91 -23.00 5.86
CA SER A 282 35.85 -22.97 6.97
C SER A 282 37.28 -23.27 6.53
N GLY A 283 38.21 -22.41 6.94
CA GLY A 283 39.65 -22.63 6.82
C GLY A 283 40.42 -21.63 7.68
N THR A 284 41.76 -21.64 7.62
CA THR A 284 42.54 -20.54 8.22
C THR A 284 42.29 -19.21 7.51
N ASN A 285 41.84 -19.29 6.26
CA ASN A 285 41.26 -18.24 5.44
C ASN A 285 40.19 -18.90 4.57
N THR A 286 39.12 -18.18 4.24
CA THR A 286 38.09 -18.71 3.34
C THR A 286 38.55 -18.65 1.88
N VAL A 287 39.24 -17.56 1.52
CA VAL A 287 39.89 -17.39 0.22
C VAL A 287 41.37 -17.13 0.45
N TYR A 288 42.22 -18.01 -0.10
CA TYR A 288 43.66 -17.76 -0.24
C TYR A 288 43.90 -17.20 -1.65
N PHE A 289 44.24 -15.92 -1.76
CA PHE A 289 44.33 -15.22 -3.03
C PHE A 289 45.78 -14.88 -3.40
N ASN A 290 46.35 -15.65 -4.33
CA ASN A 290 47.69 -15.45 -4.88
C ASN A 290 47.62 -14.96 -6.35
N GLY A 291 46.78 -13.95 -6.60
CA GLY A 291 46.49 -13.43 -7.93
C GLY A 291 45.12 -13.85 -8.48
N GLY A 292 44.62 -13.05 -9.42
CA GLY A 292 43.34 -13.28 -10.12
C GLY A 292 42.33 -12.15 -9.94
N ASN A 293 41.10 -12.40 -10.36
CA ASN A 293 40.00 -11.45 -10.28
C ASN A 293 38.77 -12.01 -9.56
N LEU A 294 38.12 -11.17 -8.74
CA LEU A 294 36.78 -11.40 -8.22
C LEU A 294 35.86 -10.30 -8.75
N PHE A 295 34.79 -10.70 -9.43
CA PHE A 295 33.80 -9.79 -10.00
C PHE A 295 32.42 -10.16 -9.51
N ASN A 296 31.61 -9.17 -9.12
CA ASN A 296 30.21 -9.37 -8.74
C ASN A 296 30.04 -10.55 -7.75
N THR A 297 30.90 -10.66 -6.75
CA THR A 297 30.97 -11.86 -5.89
C THR A 297 30.56 -11.51 -4.47
N THR A 298 29.75 -12.36 -3.84
CA THR A 298 29.37 -12.24 -2.43
C THR A 298 30.16 -13.25 -1.59
N ILE A 299 30.86 -12.77 -0.56
CA ILE A 299 31.68 -13.57 0.36
C ILE A 299 31.20 -13.31 1.78
N ALA A 300 30.36 -14.20 2.32
CA ALA A 300 29.67 -13.95 3.58
C ALA A 300 29.65 -15.13 4.56
N ASN A 301 29.60 -14.81 5.86
CA ASN A 301 29.51 -15.79 6.96
C ASN A 301 30.51 -16.97 6.91
N ASN A 302 31.70 -16.75 6.37
CA ASN A 302 32.76 -17.76 6.37
C ASN A 302 33.58 -17.70 7.67
N VAL A 303 34.24 -18.81 7.99
CA VAL A 303 35.36 -18.84 8.94
C VAL A 303 36.66 -18.71 8.15
N GLY A 304 37.35 -17.59 8.39
CA GLY A 304 38.56 -17.15 7.72
C GLY A 304 38.32 -15.94 6.82
N GLN A 305 39.34 -15.09 6.71
CA GLN A 305 39.38 -13.92 5.82
C GLN A 305 39.48 -14.27 4.33
N VAL A 306 39.31 -13.24 3.49
CA VAL A 306 39.95 -13.16 2.18
C VAL A 306 41.40 -12.73 2.39
N LEU A 307 42.36 -13.64 2.21
CA LEU A 307 43.79 -13.38 2.41
C LEU A 307 44.47 -13.06 1.07
N ILE A 308 45.01 -11.85 0.98
CA ILE A 308 45.96 -11.44 -0.05
C ILE A 308 47.32 -12.06 0.31
N ALA A 309 47.69 -13.12 -0.39
CA ALA A 309 48.81 -13.98 -0.01
C ALA A 309 50.04 -13.85 -0.93
N SER A 310 49.90 -13.20 -2.08
CA SER A 310 51.03 -12.91 -2.98
C SER A 310 51.76 -11.66 -2.55
N ALA A 311 53.09 -11.65 -2.63
CA ALA A 311 53.88 -10.43 -2.46
C ALA A 311 53.92 -9.53 -3.71
N SER A 312 53.57 -10.05 -4.90
CA SER A 312 53.76 -9.34 -6.16
C SER A 312 52.65 -9.52 -7.20
N ASN A 313 51.88 -10.62 -7.18
CA ASN A 313 50.85 -10.86 -8.20
C ASN A 313 49.73 -9.82 -8.11
N SER A 314 49.21 -9.43 -9.27
CA SER A 314 48.08 -8.52 -9.37
C SER A 314 46.77 -9.18 -8.96
N MET A 315 45.93 -8.42 -8.24
CA MET A 315 44.62 -8.87 -7.76
C MET A 315 43.59 -7.76 -7.95
N SER A 316 42.41 -8.11 -8.46
CA SER A 316 41.29 -7.18 -8.61
C SER A 316 40.02 -7.71 -7.95
N LEU A 317 39.36 -6.88 -7.17
CA LEU A 317 38.02 -7.10 -6.65
C LEU A 317 37.14 -5.96 -7.14
N THR A 318 36.10 -6.24 -7.92
CA THR A 318 35.14 -5.21 -8.37
C THR A 318 33.71 -5.67 -8.16
N ASN A 319 32.86 -4.77 -7.67
CA ASN A 319 31.46 -5.07 -7.35
C ASN A 319 31.32 -6.25 -6.37
N CYS A 320 32.25 -6.40 -5.42
CA CYS A 320 32.22 -7.51 -4.46
C CYS A 320 31.63 -7.09 -3.11
N LEU A 321 30.87 -8.00 -2.50
CA LEU A 321 30.33 -7.84 -1.16
C LEU A 321 31.06 -8.80 -0.22
N VAL A 322 31.76 -8.28 0.80
CA VAL A 322 32.48 -9.08 1.80
C VAL A 322 31.96 -8.73 3.18
N TRP A 323 31.25 -9.64 3.84
CA TRP A 323 30.53 -9.32 5.07
C TRP A 323 30.40 -10.50 6.05
N GLY A 324 30.39 -10.22 7.35
CA GLY A 324 30.05 -11.22 8.36
C GLY A 324 31.04 -12.39 8.50
N ASN A 325 32.20 -12.35 7.82
CA ASN A 325 33.20 -13.40 7.98
C ASN A 325 33.87 -13.28 9.35
N LYS A 326 34.24 -14.42 9.94
CA LYS A 326 34.76 -14.53 11.30
C LYS A 326 36.11 -15.21 11.33
N THR A 327 36.91 -14.98 12.36
CA THR A 327 38.18 -15.71 12.56
C THR A 327 37.97 -17.17 12.90
N ASP A 328 36.85 -17.49 13.55
CA ASP A 328 36.48 -18.83 14.02
C ASP A 328 34.96 -18.97 14.20
N THR A 329 34.52 -20.16 14.60
CA THR A 329 33.10 -20.51 14.76
C THR A 329 32.43 -19.85 15.97
N SER A 330 33.17 -19.22 16.89
CA SER A 330 32.58 -18.52 18.04
C SER A 330 31.82 -17.25 17.63
N GLY A 331 32.15 -16.70 16.45
CA GLY A 331 31.56 -15.47 15.96
C GLY A 331 32.11 -14.20 16.64
N ALA A 332 33.09 -14.32 17.54
CA ALA A 332 33.56 -13.21 18.36
C ALA A 332 34.28 -12.11 17.58
N THR A 333 35.12 -12.45 16.61
CA THR A 333 35.94 -11.47 15.87
C THR A 333 35.61 -11.47 14.38
N ASN A 334 35.21 -10.30 13.87
CA ASN A 334 34.99 -10.06 12.45
C ASN A 334 36.31 -10.02 11.68
N THR A 335 36.30 -10.53 10.46
CA THR A 335 37.42 -10.45 9.52
C THR A 335 36.91 -10.20 8.11
N GLY A 336 37.72 -9.60 7.26
CA GLY A 336 37.33 -9.13 5.94
C GLY A 336 38.39 -9.49 4.91
N ILE A 337 38.99 -8.46 4.31
CA ILE A 337 40.12 -8.61 3.40
C ILE A 337 41.41 -8.23 4.13
N THR A 338 42.35 -9.16 4.25
CA THR A 338 43.61 -8.95 4.96
C THR A 338 44.81 -9.38 4.14
N SER A 339 46.02 -9.02 4.58
CA SER A 339 47.27 -9.43 3.95
C SER A 339 48.31 -9.76 5.01
N ASN A 340 49.19 -10.70 4.68
CA ASN A 340 50.43 -10.96 5.40
C ASN A 340 51.68 -10.57 4.57
N THR A 341 51.48 -9.83 3.48
CA THR A 341 52.52 -9.36 2.56
C THR A 341 52.42 -7.84 2.32
N GLY A 342 53.50 -7.23 1.83
CA GLY A 342 53.53 -5.83 1.40
C GLY A 342 53.03 -5.57 -0.02
N ASN A 343 52.16 -6.41 -0.58
CA ASN A 343 51.73 -6.30 -1.98
C ASN A 343 50.83 -5.08 -2.22
N LEU A 344 51.27 -4.20 -3.12
CA LEU A 344 50.56 -2.99 -3.52
C LEU A 344 49.79 -3.15 -4.84
N ASN A 345 49.94 -4.28 -5.55
CA ASN A 345 49.28 -4.59 -6.81
C ASN A 345 47.84 -5.11 -6.61
N VAL A 346 47.12 -4.53 -5.64
CA VAL A 346 45.74 -4.90 -5.29
C VAL A 346 44.83 -3.73 -5.60
N THR A 347 43.77 -4.01 -6.35
CA THR A 347 42.73 -3.05 -6.72
C THR A 347 41.39 -3.51 -6.16
N ILE A 348 40.71 -2.64 -5.41
CA ILE A 348 39.39 -2.89 -4.86
C ILE A 348 38.48 -1.74 -5.27
N LYS A 349 37.43 -2.03 -6.05
CA LYS A 349 36.56 -1.01 -6.65
C LYS A 349 35.08 -1.34 -6.45
N ASN A 350 34.28 -0.36 -6.06
CA ASN A 350 32.84 -0.51 -5.91
C ASN A 350 32.47 -1.72 -5.03
N CYS A 351 33.17 -1.91 -3.92
CA CYS A 351 32.93 -3.03 -3.00
C CYS A 351 32.29 -2.56 -1.70
N GLY A 352 31.37 -3.37 -1.17
CA GLY A 352 30.85 -3.24 0.20
C GLY A 352 31.60 -4.22 1.11
N ILE A 353 32.32 -3.72 2.11
CA ILE A 353 33.28 -4.53 2.88
C ILE A 353 33.12 -4.31 4.38
N SER A 354 33.11 -5.39 5.16
CA SER A 354 33.23 -5.33 6.62
C SER A 354 34.13 -6.45 7.16
N PRO A 355 35.16 -6.13 7.98
CA PRO A 355 35.70 -4.79 8.24
C PRO A 355 36.40 -4.18 7.03
N ALA A 356 36.60 -2.85 7.03
CA ALA A 356 37.26 -2.12 5.94
C ALA A 356 38.66 -2.68 5.60
N PRO A 357 39.07 -2.68 4.31
CA PRO A 357 40.36 -3.23 3.87
C PRO A 357 41.56 -2.36 4.31
N GLY A 358 42.76 -2.93 4.25
CA GLY A 358 44.01 -2.24 4.62
C GLY A 358 44.36 -1.02 3.75
N ALA A 359 45.06 -0.04 4.33
CA ALA A 359 45.30 1.29 3.75
C ALA A 359 46.33 1.37 2.59
N GLY A 360 46.93 0.26 2.15
CA GLY A 360 48.01 0.24 1.15
C GLY A 360 47.59 -0.06 -0.30
N TRP A 361 46.30 -0.25 -0.56
CA TRP A 361 45.79 -0.71 -1.86
C TRP A 361 45.11 0.39 -2.67
N THR A 362 44.99 0.17 -3.97
CA THR A 362 44.19 1.05 -4.83
C THR A 362 42.71 0.82 -4.52
N GLN A 363 42.05 1.82 -3.94
CA GLN A 363 40.64 1.75 -3.54
C GLN A 363 39.82 2.83 -4.26
N GLN A 364 38.66 2.48 -4.81
CA GLN A 364 37.77 3.42 -5.51
C GLN A 364 36.30 3.11 -5.22
N ALA A 365 35.54 4.10 -4.77
CA ALA A 365 34.08 3.97 -4.55
C ALA A 365 33.65 2.78 -3.66
N ASN A 366 34.54 2.30 -2.78
CA ASN A 366 34.21 1.30 -1.78
C ASN A 366 33.50 1.96 -0.59
N PHE A 367 32.72 1.18 0.16
CA PHE A 367 32.12 1.64 1.40
C PHE A 367 32.17 0.53 2.45
N THR A 368 32.18 0.94 3.71
CA THR A 368 32.15 0.02 4.84
C THR A 368 30.72 -0.41 5.12
N LEU A 369 30.50 -1.71 5.28
CA LEU A 369 29.21 -2.26 5.72
C LEU A 369 29.14 -2.28 7.25
N GLU A 370 27.96 -2.05 7.79
CA GLU A 370 27.68 -2.31 9.22
C GLU A 370 27.82 -3.81 9.54
N TYR A 371 28.03 -4.14 10.82
CA TYR A 371 28.11 -5.54 11.25
C TYR A 371 26.75 -6.24 11.26
N GLY A 372 25.66 -5.49 11.41
CA GLY A 372 24.30 -6.01 11.32
C GLY A 372 23.91 -6.27 9.86
N ASN A 373 22.99 -7.23 9.64
CA ASN A 373 22.44 -7.47 8.30
C ASN A 373 21.58 -6.29 7.84
N GLU A 374 20.77 -5.74 8.75
CA GLU A 374 19.98 -4.53 8.53
C GLU A 374 20.77 -3.27 8.90
N SER A 375 20.46 -2.17 8.22
CA SER A 375 20.95 -0.83 8.58
C SER A 375 20.38 -0.38 9.93
N GLN A 376 21.23 0.14 10.82
CA GLN A 376 20.80 0.74 12.08
C GLN A 376 20.86 2.27 12.07
N GLN A 377 21.69 2.92 11.23
CA GLN A 377 21.86 4.39 11.27
C GLN A 377 22.16 5.05 9.91
N ASN A 378 21.33 4.86 8.88
CA ASN A 378 21.57 5.36 7.50
C ASN A 378 22.87 4.82 6.84
N ASP A 379 23.71 4.12 7.59
CA ASP A 379 24.84 3.33 7.15
C ASP A 379 24.38 1.90 6.83
N LYS A 380 24.78 1.42 5.67
CA LYS A 380 24.00 0.42 4.96
C LYS A 380 24.54 -0.99 5.24
N GLY A 381 23.83 -1.82 6.01
CA GLY A 381 24.09 -3.26 6.10
C GLY A 381 23.97 -3.95 4.73
N PRO A 382 24.40 -5.22 4.58
CA PRO A 382 24.28 -5.94 3.31
C PRO A 382 22.83 -6.25 2.93
N GLY A 383 21.90 -6.26 3.89
CA GLY A 383 20.47 -6.42 3.69
C GLY A 383 20.08 -7.74 3.04
N PHE A 384 20.66 -8.88 3.44
CA PHE A 384 20.25 -10.19 2.90
C PHE A 384 18.86 -10.59 3.38
N VAL A 385 18.09 -11.33 2.56
CA VAL A 385 16.72 -11.78 2.91
C VAL A 385 16.73 -12.71 4.13
N LEU A 386 17.57 -13.74 4.11
CA LEU A 386 17.67 -14.75 5.18
C LEU A 386 19.09 -15.33 5.25
N PRO A 387 20.10 -14.56 5.72
CA PRO A 387 21.44 -15.09 5.91
C PRO A 387 21.47 -16.11 7.06
N THR A 388 22.46 -17.01 7.08
CA THR A 388 22.63 -17.92 8.22
C THR A 388 22.95 -17.17 9.51
N THR A 389 22.55 -17.75 10.63
CA THR A 389 22.84 -17.29 12.00
C THR A 389 24.16 -17.83 12.55
N PHE A 390 24.79 -18.77 11.86
CA PHE A 390 26.10 -19.34 12.20
C PHE A 390 27.17 -19.01 11.14
N TRP A 391 28.43 -19.28 11.49
CA TRP A 391 29.60 -18.99 10.66
C TRP A 391 30.41 -20.24 10.31
N GLY A 392 30.95 -20.23 9.10
CA GLY A 392 31.73 -21.34 8.56
C GLY A 392 30.85 -22.52 8.19
N ALA A 393 31.52 -23.63 7.89
CA ALA A 393 30.86 -24.85 7.46
C ALA A 393 30.03 -25.49 8.58
N PRO A 394 28.88 -26.10 8.23
CA PRO A 394 27.95 -26.61 9.24
C PRO A 394 28.60 -27.70 10.08
N GLY A 395 28.40 -27.59 11.40
CA GLY A 395 28.86 -28.54 12.42
C GLY A 395 27.75 -29.45 12.93
N SER A 396 26.49 -29.20 12.56
CA SER A 396 25.32 -30.00 12.95
C SER A 396 24.31 -30.16 11.81
N PRO A 397 23.40 -31.15 11.87
CA PRO A 397 22.30 -31.27 10.92
C PRO A 397 21.38 -30.03 10.86
N SER A 398 21.14 -29.37 12.00
CA SER A 398 20.30 -28.16 12.03
C SER A 398 20.93 -27.00 11.25
N GLN A 399 22.25 -26.82 11.37
CA GLN A 399 22.99 -25.82 10.60
C GLN A 399 23.04 -26.16 9.10
N GLN A 400 23.11 -27.45 8.75
CA GLN A 400 23.00 -27.90 7.36
C GLN A 400 21.63 -27.51 6.77
N THR A 401 20.53 -27.82 7.47
CA THR A 401 19.18 -27.42 7.05
C THR A 401 19.03 -25.90 6.96
N GLU A 402 19.61 -25.15 7.88
CA GLU A 402 19.61 -23.69 7.83
C GLU A 402 20.37 -23.15 6.62
N LEU A 403 21.54 -23.69 6.30
CA LEU A 403 22.33 -23.31 5.12
C LEU A 403 21.62 -23.63 3.80
N GLU A 404 20.87 -24.74 3.75
CA GLU A 404 20.07 -25.12 2.59
C GLU A 404 18.89 -24.19 2.35
N ASN A 405 18.30 -23.63 3.42
CA ASN A 405 17.17 -22.70 3.36
C ASN A 405 17.59 -21.21 3.35
N ALA A 406 18.89 -20.91 3.48
CA ALA A 406 19.38 -19.54 3.52
C ALA A 406 19.14 -18.83 2.18
N ASP A 407 18.68 -17.58 2.26
CA ASP A 407 18.45 -16.71 1.11
C ASP A 407 19.38 -15.50 1.17
N TRP A 408 20.36 -15.50 0.26
CA TRP A 408 21.41 -14.50 0.16
C TRP A 408 21.08 -13.39 -0.84
N TYR A 409 19.85 -13.35 -1.37
CA TYR A 409 19.38 -12.24 -2.18
C TYR A 409 19.31 -10.96 -1.34
N ILE A 410 19.43 -9.79 -1.99
CA ILE A 410 19.45 -8.48 -1.30
C ILE A 410 18.06 -7.84 -1.25
N LYS A 411 17.72 -7.26 -0.09
CA LYS A 411 16.50 -6.49 0.19
C LYS A 411 16.65 -5.03 -0.21
N ASN A 412 15.54 -4.29 -0.20
CA ASN A 412 15.48 -2.86 -0.46
C ASN A 412 16.35 -2.02 0.52
N THR A 413 16.63 -2.53 1.71
CA THR A 413 17.45 -1.90 2.74
C THR A 413 18.94 -2.09 2.48
N SER A 414 19.30 -2.92 1.50
CA SER A 414 20.68 -3.26 1.23
C SER A 414 21.50 -2.05 0.80
N GLY A 415 22.69 -1.98 1.38
CA GLY A 415 23.68 -0.98 1.00
C GLY A 415 24.32 -1.17 -0.35
N ALA A 416 24.16 -2.36 -0.92
CA ALA A 416 24.76 -2.76 -2.18
C ALA A 416 24.00 -2.23 -3.41
N ILE A 417 22.74 -1.81 -3.23
CA ILE A 417 21.89 -1.37 -4.33
C ILE A 417 22.47 -0.14 -5.02
N ASN A 418 22.55 -0.20 -6.36
CA ASN A 418 22.93 0.88 -7.27
C ASN A 418 24.32 1.50 -7.01
N LYS A 419 25.23 0.76 -6.38
CA LYS A 419 26.60 1.23 -6.07
C LYS A 419 27.71 0.56 -6.88
N GLY A 420 27.35 -0.42 -7.70
CA GLY A 420 28.26 -1.12 -8.58
C GLY A 420 28.71 -0.25 -9.76
N THR A 421 29.64 -0.78 -10.54
CA THR A 421 30.08 -0.23 -11.82
C THR A 421 29.87 -1.22 -12.95
N ALA A 422 29.81 -0.73 -14.18
CA ALA A 422 29.60 -1.57 -15.35
C ALA A 422 30.71 -2.61 -15.53
N ASN A 423 30.30 -3.86 -15.74
CA ASN A 423 31.17 -4.93 -16.18
C ASN A 423 30.52 -5.62 -17.38
N VAL A 424 30.73 -5.05 -18.57
CA VAL A 424 29.98 -5.38 -19.81
C VAL A 424 30.15 -6.82 -20.28
N SER A 425 31.14 -7.55 -19.76
CA SER A 425 31.35 -8.96 -20.08
C SER A 425 30.34 -9.90 -19.40
N TYR A 426 29.57 -9.41 -18.40
CA TYR A 426 28.67 -10.23 -17.59
C TYR A 426 27.32 -9.53 -17.40
N THR A 427 26.36 -9.92 -18.23
CA THR A 427 25.07 -9.23 -18.38
C THR A 427 23.95 -9.79 -17.51
N ASN A 428 24.18 -10.88 -16.78
CA ASN A 428 23.22 -11.48 -15.86
C ASN A 428 23.87 -11.73 -14.49
N ASP A 429 23.08 -11.78 -13.43
CA ASP A 429 23.51 -12.13 -12.06
C ASP A 429 23.49 -13.65 -11.81
N LEU A 430 23.74 -14.08 -10.56
CA LEU A 430 23.72 -15.48 -10.16
C LEU A 430 22.34 -16.16 -10.32
N SER A 431 21.25 -15.40 -10.21
CA SER A 431 19.88 -15.90 -10.42
C SER A 431 19.46 -15.90 -11.89
N GLY A 432 20.31 -15.39 -12.79
CA GLY A 432 20.00 -15.24 -14.22
C GLY A 432 19.26 -13.94 -14.56
N ASN A 433 19.10 -13.01 -13.61
CA ASN A 433 18.45 -11.72 -13.84
C ASN A 433 19.38 -10.79 -14.63
N PRO A 434 18.85 -9.96 -15.55
CA PRO A 434 19.65 -8.97 -16.25
C PRO A 434 20.35 -8.00 -15.29
N ARG A 435 21.59 -7.63 -15.63
CA ARG A 435 22.44 -6.67 -14.93
C ARG A 435 22.99 -5.68 -15.98
N PRO A 436 22.77 -4.36 -15.84
CA PRO A 436 22.14 -3.67 -14.70
C PRO A 436 20.62 -3.68 -14.73
N GLN A 437 19.99 -3.35 -13.60
CA GLN A 437 18.57 -2.96 -13.53
C GLN A 437 18.44 -1.43 -13.53
N ASN A 438 17.53 -0.88 -14.36
CA ASN A 438 17.33 0.58 -14.49
C ASN A 438 18.62 1.39 -14.76
N GLY A 439 19.62 0.78 -15.40
CA GLY A 439 20.89 1.43 -15.75
C GLY A 439 21.92 1.52 -14.61
N THR A 440 21.61 0.98 -13.43
CA THR A 440 22.50 0.96 -12.26
C THR A 440 22.84 -0.48 -11.86
N PHE A 441 24.04 -0.69 -11.34
CA PHE A 441 24.56 -2.01 -11.00
C PHE A 441 24.55 -2.23 -9.48
N ASP A 442 24.19 -3.44 -9.05
CA ASP A 442 24.31 -3.83 -7.65
C ASP A 442 25.65 -4.51 -7.37
N ILE A 443 26.09 -4.38 -6.12
CA ILE A 443 27.32 -5.02 -5.62
C ILE A 443 26.99 -6.42 -5.10
N GLY A 444 27.86 -7.39 -5.40
CA GLY A 444 27.69 -8.79 -5.00
C GLY A 444 27.09 -9.64 -6.12
N ALA A 445 26.77 -10.89 -5.76
CA ALA A 445 26.35 -11.96 -6.67
C ALA A 445 24.97 -11.76 -7.30
N TYR A 446 24.12 -10.93 -6.67
CA TYR A 446 22.73 -10.73 -7.06
C TYR A 446 22.50 -9.31 -7.53
N GLU A 447 21.67 -9.18 -8.55
CA GLU A 447 21.10 -7.93 -9.03
C GLU A 447 19.63 -7.87 -8.60
N ARG A 448 19.25 -6.84 -7.85
CA ARG A 448 17.90 -6.65 -7.36
C ARG A 448 16.97 -6.27 -8.50
N ILE A 449 15.89 -7.03 -8.68
CA ILE A 449 14.84 -6.67 -9.63
C ILE A 449 13.91 -5.62 -8.98
N PRO A 450 13.71 -4.45 -9.60
CA PRO A 450 12.70 -3.48 -9.16
C PRO A 450 11.29 -4.08 -9.21
N LEU A 451 10.54 -3.99 -8.12
CA LEU A 451 9.22 -4.62 -8.01
C LEU A 451 8.06 -3.62 -8.16
N TYR A 452 6.90 -4.14 -8.52
CA TYR A 452 5.61 -3.48 -8.37
C TYR A 452 4.96 -3.96 -7.07
N TYR A 453 4.35 -3.06 -6.32
CA TYR A 453 3.65 -3.36 -5.06
C TYR A 453 2.17 -3.02 -5.15
N THR A 454 1.34 -3.83 -4.51
CA THR A 454 -0.08 -3.54 -4.31
C THR A 454 -0.52 -3.93 -2.91
N SER A 455 -1.32 -3.08 -2.25
CA SER A 455 -1.86 -3.39 -0.93
C SER A 455 -2.86 -4.54 -1.03
N VAL A 456 -2.79 -5.51 -0.12
CA VAL A 456 -3.76 -6.62 -0.03
C VAL A 456 -4.79 -6.45 1.08
N LYS A 457 -4.57 -5.48 1.97
CA LYS A 457 -5.47 -5.12 3.08
C LYS A 457 -5.09 -3.75 3.65
N THR A 458 -5.96 -3.20 4.48
CA THR A 458 -5.63 -2.09 5.39
C THR A 458 -4.48 -2.48 6.33
N GLY A 459 -3.50 -1.59 6.50
CA GLY A 459 -2.33 -1.87 7.33
C GLY A 459 -1.25 -0.81 7.28
N SER A 460 -0.11 -1.12 7.89
CA SER A 460 1.04 -0.22 8.00
C SER A 460 1.97 -0.36 6.79
N TRP A 461 2.56 0.76 6.35
CA TRP A 461 3.56 0.80 5.27
C TRP A 461 4.74 -0.13 5.57
N SER A 462 5.21 -0.14 6.82
CA SER A 462 6.37 -0.90 7.27
C SER A 462 6.14 -2.41 7.44
N VAL A 463 4.95 -2.93 7.12
CA VAL A 463 4.60 -4.34 7.33
C VAL A 463 4.50 -5.05 5.99
N THR A 464 5.37 -6.04 5.76
CA THR A 464 5.41 -6.82 4.51
C THR A 464 4.08 -7.47 4.18
N GLY A 465 3.38 -8.02 5.19
CA GLY A 465 2.06 -8.63 5.03
C GLY A 465 0.92 -7.68 4.64
N THR A 466 1.18 -6.38 4.51
CA THR A 466 0.27 -5.39 3.90
C THR A 466 0.31 -5.46 2.38
N TRP A 467 1.36 -6.05 1.80
CA TRP A 467 1.68 -5.94 0.39
C TRP A 467 1.79 -7.29 -0.33
N ASN A 468 1.37 -7.32 -1.59
CA ASN A 468 1.88 -8.24 -2.59
C ASN A 468 2.88 -7.52 -3.49
N SER A 469 3.83 -8.26 -4.05
CA SER A 469 4.78 -7.77 -5.03
C SER A 469 4.74 -8.57 -6.34
N SER A 470 5.23 -7.96 -7.42
CA SER A 470 5.28 -8.55 -8.75
C SER A 470 6.43 -7.97 -9.57
N THR A 471 7.04 -8.76 -10.45
CA THR A 471 8.04 -8.30 -11.43
C THR A 471 7.42 -7.88 -12.76
N ASP A 472 6.18 -8.29 -13.05
CA ASP A 472 5.53 -8.15 -14.37
C ASP A 472 4.11 -7.54 -14.33
N LYS A 473 3.59 -7.22 -13.13
CA LYS A 473 2.21 -6.77 -12.84
C LYS A 473 1.11 -7.80 -13.11
N LEU A 474 1.46 -9.01 -13.55
CA LEU A 474 0.52 -10.08 -13.87
C LEU A 474 0.52 -11.14 -12.77
N ASN A 475 1.70 -11.54 -12.32
CA ASN A 475 1.90 -12.56 -11.30
C ASN A 475 2.24 -11.89 -9.97
N TRP A 476 1.32 -11.96 -9.01
CA TRP A 476 1.45 -11.35 -7.69
C TRP A 476 1.70 -12.41 -6.63
N THR A 477 2.71 -12.20 -5.80
CA THR A 477 3.03 -13.06 -4.65
C THR A 477 3.08 -12.22 -3.37
N ALA A 478 3.01 -12.88 -2.20
CA ALA A 478 3.22 -12.22 -0.92
C ALA A 478 4.57 -11.50 -0.93
N ALA A 479 4.59 -10.23 -0.53
CA ALA A 479 5.83 -9.47 -0.49
C ALA A 479 6.74 -9.97 0.64
N VAL A 480 8.02 -10.13 0.34
CA VAL A 480 9.08 -10.45 1.33
C VAL A 480 9.74 -9.19 1.89
N ASP A 481 9.37 -8.02 1.37
CA ASP A 481 9.91 -6.72 1.73
C ASP A 481 8.82 -5.63 1.61
N VAL A 482 9.10 -4.42 2.09
CA VAL A 482 8.21 -3.25 1.99
C VAL A 482 8.56 -2.43 0.74
N PRO A 483 7.68 -1.53 0.26
CA PRO A 483 8.03 -0.68 -0.86
C PRO A 483 9.14 0.34 -0.54
N SER A 484 9.97 0.61 -1.54
CA SER A 484 11.09 1.56 -1.45
C SER A 484 11.26 2.41 -2.72
N VAL A 485 12.14 3.41 -2.67
CA VAL A 485 12.54 4.23 -3.83
C VAL A 485 13.21 3.44 -4.97
N TYR A 486 13.59 2.19 -4.73
CA TYR A 486 14.21 1.32 -5.74
C TYR A 486 13.17 0.45 -6.48
N ASP A 487 11.89 0.61 -6.15
CA ASP A 487 10.77 -0.13 -6.74
C ASP A 487 10.03 0.72 -7.77
N GLN A 488 9.29 0.06 -8.66
CA GLN A 488 8.71 0.73 -9.82
C GLN A 488 7.46 1.54 -9.45
N SER A 489 6.53 0.93 -8.71
CA SER A 489 5.32 1.62 -8.24
C SER A 489 4.64 0.91 -7.08
N VAL A 490 3.91 1.67 -6.29
CA VAL A 490 3.02 1.20 -5.22
C VAL A 490 1.58 1.54 -5.59
N VAL A 491 0.67 0.59 -5.43
CA VAL A 491 -0.77 0.80 -5.58
C VAL A 491 -1.49 0.53 -4.27
N VAL A 492 -2.13 1.55 -3.71
CA VAL A 492 -3.13 1.39 -2.64
C VAL A 492 -4.47 1.09 -3.30
N GLN A 493 -5.00 -0.11 -3.04
CA GLN A 493 -6.24 -0.56 -3.67
C GLN A 493 -7.48 0.11 -3.08
N ASN A 494 -8.60 0.00 -3.80
CA ASN A 494 -9.89 0.49 -3.33
C ASN A 494 -10.19 -0.03 -1.92
N ASP A 495 -10.78 0.83 -1.08
CA ASP A 495 -11.20 0.53 0.30
C ASP A 495 -10.09 0.17 1.30
N HIS A 496 -8.83 0.11 0.88
CA HIS A 496 -7.71 -0.08 1.79
C HIS A 496 -7.24 1.25 2.37
N GLU A 497 -6.82 1.22 3.64
CA GLU A 497 -6.16 2.32 4.32
C GLU A 497 -4.72 1.94 4.68
N ILE A 498 -3.77 2.74 4.20
CA ILE A 498 -2.35 2.55 4.49
C ILE A 498 -1.85 3.65 5.41
N ASN A 499 -1.31 3.27 6.56
CA ASN A 499 -0.66 4.17 7.51
C ASN A 499 0.85 4.18 7.29
N VAL A 500 1.43 5.34 6.97
CA VAL A 500 2.87 5.55 6.95
C VAL A 500 3.33 5.77 8.40
N ASN A 501 3.57 4.65 9.08
CA ASN A 501 3.92 4.58 10.50
C ASN A 501 5.43 4.71 10.78
N VAL A 502 6.24 4.69 9.73
CA VAL A 502 7.68 4.99 9.74
C VAL A 502 8.01 5.77 8.47
N ASN A 503 9.11 6.52 8.45
CA ASN A 503 9.60 7.17 7.24
C ASN A 503 9.67 6.19 6.05
N GLY A 504 8.87 6.47 5.02
CA GLY A 504 8.72 5.64 3.83
C GLY A 504 9.27 6.32 2.58
N SER A 505 9.50 5.51 1.54
CA SER A 505 9.83 6.02 0.21
C SER A 505 9.29 5.11 -0.89
N SER A 506 9.02 5.66 -2.07
CA SER A 506 8.66 4.91 -3.27
C SER A 506 9.06 5.70 -4.52
N THR A 507 9.06 5.09 -5.70
CA THR A 507 9.17 5.83 -6.97
C THR A 507 7.84 6.47 -7.32
N THR A 508 6.82 5.64 -7.50
CA THR A 508 5.47 6.07 -7.89
C THR A 508 4.45 5.56 -6.87
N LEU A 509 3.45 6.38 -6.56
CA LEU A 509 2.30 5.98 -5.74
C LEU A 509 1.00 6.25 -6.49
N ILE A 510 0.16 5.23 -6.59
CA ILE A 510 -1.20 5.32 -7.12
C ILE A 510 -2.16 4.91 -5.99
N ILE A 511 -3.11 5.78 -5.66
CA ILE A 511 -4.18 5.48 -4.72
C ILE A 511 -5.47 5.36 -5.52
N GLN A 512 -6.02 4.15 -5.58
CA GLN A 512 -7.24 3.85 -6.31
C GLN A 512 -8.46 4.52 -5.65
N PRO A 513 -9.60 4.62 -6.36
CA PRO A 513 -10.83 5.20 -5.80
C PRO A 513 -11.19 4.62 -4.42
N LYS A 514 -11.54 5.48 -3.47
CA LYS A 514 -11.80 5.13 -2.04
C LYS A 514 -10.58 4.61 -1.26
N GLY A 515 -9.43 4.42 -1.89
CA GLY A 515 -8.17 4.15 -1.19
C GLY A 515 -7.77 5.33 -0.29
N LYS A 516 -7.11 5.01 0.82
CA LYS A 516 -6.76 5.97 1.86
C LYS A 516 -5.28 5.86 2.21
N LEU A 517 -4.61 6.99 2.32
CA LEU A 517 -3.27 7.10 2.86
C LEU A 517 -3.26 8.07 4.04
N THR A 518 -2.84 7.58 5.20
CA THR A 518 -2.58 8.38 6.39
C THR A 518 -1.07 8.46 6.60
N ILE A 519 -0.54 9.66 6.78
CA ILE A 519 0.85 9.86 7.20
C ILE A 519 0.85 10.22 8.67
N ASP A 520 1.39 9.33 9.50
CA ASP A 520 1.36 9.50 10.95
C ASP A 520 2.24 10.68 11.39
N ALA A 521 1.89 11.29 12.52
CA ALA A 521 2.62 12.45 13.03
C ALA A 521 4.12 12.13 13.23
N GLY A 522 4.98 13.02 12.73
CA GLY A 522 6.44 12.88 12.75
C GLY A 522 7.02 12.00 11.63
N GLN A 523 6.19 11.41 10.76
CA GLN A 523 6.64 10.55 9.67
C GLN A 523 6.57 11.26 8.31
N THR A 524 7.38 10.76 7.38
CA THR A 524 7.43 11.25 5.99
C THR A 524 7.26 10.11 4.98
N LEU A 525 6.70 10.42 3.82
CA LEU A 525 6.70 9.59 2.62
C LEU A 525 7.29 10.39 1.46
N ASN A 526 8.39 9.89 0.90
CA ASN A 526 9.11 10.55 -0.19
C ASN A 526 8.95 9.78 -1.50
N LEU A 527 8.38 10.43 -2.52
CA LEU A 527 8.19 9.87 -3.86
C LEU A 527 9.20 10.47 -4.84
N SER A 528 9.99 9.62 -5.51
CA SER A 528 11.01 10.10 -6.46
C SER A 528 10.45 10.41 -7.86
N ALA A 529 9.24 9.98 -8.19
CA ALA A 529 8.61 10.23 -9.49
C ALA A 529 7.19 10.79 -9.38
N THR A 530 6.15 9.97 -9.20
CA THR A 530 4.77 10.45 -9.38
C THR A 530 3.81 10.07 -8.26
N LEU A 531 2.81 10.92 -8.05
CA LEU A 531 1.64 10.66 -7.22
C LEU A 531 0.36 10.76 -8.07
N THR A 532 -0.50 9.75 -7.96
CA THR A 532 -1.84 9.76 -8.58
C THR A 532 -2.90 9.41 -7.55
N LEU A 533 -3.86 10.31 -7.34
CA LEU A 533 -5.07 10.04 -6.57
C LEU A 533 -6.24 9.85 -7.53
N GLU A 534 -6.80 8.65 -7.58
CA GLU A 534 -7.84 8.30 -8.55
C GLU A 534 -9.26 8.57 -8.01
N SER A 535 -10.19 8.82 -8.93
CA SER A 535 -11.60 9.10 -8.60
C SER A 535 -12.53 8.57 -9.70
N ASN A 536 -13.63 7.97 -9.28
CA ASN A 536 -14.70 7.49 -10.16
C ASN A 536 -16.07 7.60 -9.48
N ALA A 537 -17.10 7.00 -10.10
CA ALA A 537 -18.47 7.01 -9.58
C ALA A 537 -18.63 6.41 -8.17
N ASN A 538 -17.69 5.58 -7.72
CA ASN A 538 -17.74 4.92 -6.42
C ASN A 538 -17.05 5.73 -5.32
N GLY A 539 -16.23 6.73 -5.66
CA GLY A 539 -15.58 7.60 -4.70
C GLY A 539 -14.24 8.15 -5.17
N THR A 540 -13.58 8.87 -4.27
CA THR A 540 -12.32 9.58 -4.51
C THR A 540 -11.28 9.11 -3.51
N ALA A 541 -10.06 8.86 -3.98
CA ALA A 541 -8.90 8.59 -3.13
C ALA A 541 -8.63 9.76 -2.18
N THR A 542 -8.14 9.48 -0.96
CA THR A 542 -7.87 10.54 0.02
C THR A 542 -6.52 10.37 0.70
N VAL A 543 -5.89 11.51 1.04
CA VAL A 543 -4.62 11.57 1.77
C VAL A 543 -4.81 12.44 3.00
N VAL A 544 -4.51 11.91 4.19
CA VAL A 544 -4.47 12.65 5.45
C VAL A 544 -3.02 12.75 5.91
N ASP A 545 -2.57 13.98 6.13
CA ASP A 545 -1.27 14.27 6.73
C ASP A 545 -1.50 14.68 8.18
N ALA A 546 -1.07 13.86 9.14
CA ALA A 546 -1.25 14.12 10.57
C ALA A 546 -0.13 15.00 11.15
N ASN A 547 0.83 15.44 10.34
CA ASN A 547 1.88 16.34 10.79
C ASN A 547 1.35 17.76 11.01
N THR A 548 1.80 18.44 12.06
CA THR A 548 1.43 19.85 12.36
C THR A 548 2.31 20.84 11.61
N ASP A 549 3.63 20.61 11.59
CA ASP A 549 4.64 21.57 11.12
C ASP A 549 5.59 20.98 10.06
N LEU A 550 5.30 19.77 9.59
CA LEU A 550 6.09 19.05 8.59
C LEU A 550 5.19 18.70 7.40
N ASN A 551 5.73 18.82 6.18
CA ASN A 551 5.08 18.25 5.00
C ASN A 551 5.36 16.74 5.00
N GLY A 552 4.38 15.95 5.43
CA GLY A 552 4.51 14.50 5.53
C GLY A 552 4.70 13.82 4.17
N LEU A 553 4.25 14.43 3.07
CA LEU A 553 4.36 13.89 1.72
C LEU A 553 5.18 14.80 0.82
N THR A 554 6.27 14.28 0.26
CA THR A 554 7.07 14.99 -0.76
C THR A 554 7.05 14.19 -2.06
N VAL A 555 6.81 14.87 -3.19
CA VAL A 555 6.78 14.26 -4.53
C VAL A 555 7.74 15.03 -5.42
N ALA A 556 8.78 14.36 -5.94
CA ALA A 556 9.80 15.00 -6.74
C ALA A 556 9.37 15.28 -8.20
N GLY A 557 8.45 14.48 -8.75
CA GLY A 557 7.89 14.69 -10.07
C GLY A 557 6.41 15.04 -10.04
N ALA A 558 5.63 14.55 -11.02
CA ALA A 558 4.26 15.01 -11.23
C ALA A 558 3.29 14.49 -10.16
N THR A 559 2.45 15.42 -9.67
CA THR A 559 1.30 15.11 -8.82
C THR A 559 0.02 15.26 -9.63
N SER A 560 -0.87 14.27 -9.54
CA SER A 560 -2.19 14.30 -10.17
C SER A 560 -3.31 13.88 -9.22
N VAL A 561 -4.42 14.61 -9.25
CA VAL A 561 -5.60 14.34 -8.41
C VAL A 561 -6.85 14.33 -9.27
N GLN A 562 -7.54 13.20 -9.32
CA GLN A 562 -8.77 13.05 -10.08
C GLN A 562 -9.99 13.50 -9.27
N HIS A 563 -10.94 14.13 -9.97
CA HIS A 563 -12.23 14.53 -9.45
C HIS A 563 -13.34 14.05 -10.39
N TYR A 564 -14.11 13.07 -9.94
CA TYR A 564 -15.28 12.60 -10.66
C TYR A 564 -16.49 13.51 -10.41
N LEU A 565 -17.01 14.12 -11.47
CA LEU A 565 -18.27 14.87 -11.45
C LEU A 565 -19.38 14.02 -12.11
N PRO A 566 -20.35 13.51 -11.33
CA PRO A 566 -21.53 12.80 -11.84
C PRO A 566 -22.26 13.52 -12.99
N GLY A 567 -22.89 12.74 -13.87
CA GLY A 567 -23.83 13.21 -14.88
C GLY A 567 -25.26 13.34 -14.32
N GLY A 568 -26.26 13.16 -15.18
CA GLY A 568 -27.67 13.09 -14.74
C GLY A 568 -28.39 14.44 -14.69
N GLY A 569 -28.05 15.36 -15.59
CA GLY A 569 -28.74 16.65 -15.73
C GLY A 569 -28.22 17.77 -14.83
N ARG A 570 -27.32 17.48 -13.89
CA ARG A 570 -26.65 18.51 -13.09
C ARG A 570 -25.72 19.36 -13.94
N THR A 571 -26.00 20.66 -14.00
CA THR A 571 -25.22 21.63 -14.79
C THR A 571 -24.24 22.47 -13.98
N TRP A 572 -24.41 22.59 -12.66
CA TRP A 572 -23.57 23.46 -11.83
C TRP A 572 -22.82 22.68 -10.74
N TRP A 573 -21.53 22.96 -10.61
CA TRP A 573 -20.62 22.38 -9.65
C TRP A 573 -19.84 23.46 -8.91
N TYR A 574 -19.55 23.21 -7.64
CA TYR A 574 -18.87 24.13 -6.73
C TYR A 574 -17.60 23.43 -6.26
N VAL A 575 -16.45 23.84 -6.80
CA VAL A 575 -15.18 23.09 -6.75
C VAL A 575 -14.05 23.90 -6.16
N SER A 576 -13.02 23.22 -5.66
CA SER A 576 -11.77 23.84 -5.18
C SER A 576 -10.56 23.04 -5.66
N SER A 577 -9.38 23.67 -5.63
CA SER A 577 -8.14 23.04 -6.04
C SER A 577 -7.50 22.23 -4.90
N PRO A 578 -7.11 20.97 -5.12
CA PRO A 578 -6.31 20.20 -4.19
C PRO A 578 -4.79 20.45 -4.35
N LEU A 579 -4.38 21.26 -5.35
CA LEU A 579 -2.98 21.52 -5.69
C LEU A 579 -2.63 23.01 -5.59
N THR A 580 -1.34 23.29 -5.40
CA THR A 580 -0.82 24.65 -5.24
C THR A 580 -0.84 25.49 -6.53
N GLU A 581 -0.81 24.85 -7.70
CA GLU A 581 -0.68 25.52 -9.01
C GLU A 581 -1.62 24.93 -10.07
N ALA A 582 -2.77 24.38 -9.67
CA ALA A 582 -3.74 23.90 -10.65
C ALA A 582 -4.27 25.05 -11.52
N SER A 583 -4.47 24.78 -12.81
CA SER A 583 -5.05 25.73 -13.76
C SER A 583 -6.52 25.45 -14.04
N SER A 584 -7.30 26.50 -14.29
CA SER A 584 -8.71 26.43 -14.72
C SER A 584 -8.93 25.63 -16.01
N THR A 585 -7.87 25.44 -16.81
CA THR A 585 -7.86 24.62 -18.04
C THR A 585 -8.19 23.15 -17.81
N ILE A 586 -8.13 22.65 -16.57
CA ILE A 586 -8.64 21.32 -16.23
C ILE A 586 -10.10 21.13 -16.67
N PHE A 587 -10.93 22.18 -16.62
CA PHE A 587 -12.33 22.14 -17.02
C PHE A 587 -12.53 22.55 -18.49
N ASP A 588 -11.59 22.23 -19.37
CA ASP A 588 -11.72 22.50 -20.80
C ASP A 588 -13.01 21.88 -21.38
N GLY A 589 -13.71 22.64 -22.21
CA GLY A 589 -15.06 22.31 -22.70
C GLY A 589 -16.21 22.68 -21.75
N ASP A 590 -15.94 22.99 -20.49
CA ASP A 590 -16.90 23.55 -19.53
C ASP A 590 -16.59 25.02 -19.22
N LYS A 591 -17.48 25.69 -18.49
CA LYS A 591 -17.30 27.11 -18.12
C LYS A 591 -16.95 27.21 -16.65
N ILE A 592 -15.88 27.92 -16.30
CA ILE A 592 -15.46 28.12 -14.91
C ILE A 592 -15.31 29.62 -14.59
N GLY A 593 -15.73 30.02 -13.39
CA GLY A 593 -15.57 31.39 -12.88
C GLY A 593 -15.48 31.43 -11.36
N LYS A 594 -15.34 32.63 -10.80
CA LYS A 594 -15.25 32.88 -9.35
C LYS A 594 -16.38 33.78 -8.86
N HIS A 595 -16.67 33.70 -7.57
CA HIS A 595 -17.42 34.75 -6.88
C HIS A 595 -16.45 35.80 -6.33
N VAL A 596 -16.81 37.07 -6.50
CA VAL A 596 -16.09 38.23 -5.97
C VAL A 596 -16.96 38.91 -4.92
N GLU A 597 -16.53 38.81 -3.66
CA GLU A 597 -17.14 39.55 -2.55
C GLU A 597 -16.56 40.97 -2.48
N ASP A 598 -15.23 41.11 -2.63
CA ASP A 598 -14.52 42.39 -2.56
C ASP A 598 -14.62 43.20 -3.87
N TYR A 599 -15.84 43.50 -4.29
CA TYR A 599 -16.13 44.13 -5.58
C TYR A 599 -15.56 45.55 -5.70
N GLU A 600 -15.34 46.27 -4.59
CA GLU A 600 -14.72 47.61 -4.61
C GLU A 600 -13.22 47.57 -4.92
N ASN A 601 -12.55 46.43 -4.70
CA ASN A 601 -11.09 46.29 -4.87
C ASN A 601 -10.68 45.24 -5.94
N ASP A 602 -11.63 44.53 -6.57
CA ASP A 602 -11.35 43.53 -7.61
C ASP A 602 -11.02 44.15 -8.99
N GLY A 603 -11.13 45.47 -9.12
CA GLY A 603 -10.71 46.23 -10.31
C GLY A 603 -11.77 46.30 -11.43
N ASP A 604 -12.95 45.74 -11.23
CA ASP A 604 -14.11 45.89 -12.13
C ASP A 604 -15.01 47.05 -11.66
N GLU A 605 -14.72 48.25 -12.18
CA GLU A 605 -15.46 49.49 -11.89
C GLU A 605 -16.94 49.45 -12.34
N THR A 606 -17.38 48.41 -13.06
CA THR A 606 -18.78 48.27 -13.51
C THR A 606 -19.70 47.61 -12.48
N THR A 607 -19.14 47.14 -11.37
CA THR A 607 -19.87 46.41 -10.32
C THR A 607 -20.05 47.26 -9.06
N SER A 608 -21.20 47.13 -8.40
CA SER A 608 -21.53 47.88 -7.17
C SER A 608 -22.07 46.98 -6.05
N ALA A 609 -21.93 45.66 -6.22
CA ALA A 609 -22.33 44.62 -5.29
C ALA A 609 -21.50 43.34 -5.54
N PRO A 610 -21.46 42.40 -4.58
CA PRO A 610 -20.84 41.09 -4.79
C PRO A 610 -21.41 40.39 -6.03
N TYR A 611 -20.54 39.80 -6.86
CA TYR A 611 -20.95 39.32 -8.18
C TYR A 611 -20.22 38.02 -8.59
N TYR A 612 -20.73 37.36 -9.62
CA TYR A 612 -20.09 36.21 -10.26
C TYR A 612 -19.39 36.67 -11.52
N THR A 613 -18.13 36.28 -11.71
CA THR A 613 -17.41 36.65 -12.93
C THR A 613 -18.04 35.98 -14.15
N SER A 614 -17.82 36.60 -15.32
CA SER A 614 -17.93 35.85 -16.57
C SER A 614 -16.98 34.62 -16.53
N PRO A 615 -17.27 33.55 -17.30
CA PRO A 615 -16.33 32.45 -17.43
C PRO A 615 -14.95 32.97 -17.82
N PHE A 616 -13.91 32.42 -17.21
CA PHE A 616 -12.54 32.85 -17.49
C PHE A 616 -12.25 32.74 -18.99
N SER A 617 -11.81 33.85 -19.60
CA SER A 617 -11.50 33.93 -21.02
C SER A 617 -10.08 33.46 -21.35
N THR A 618 -9.21 33.40 -20.34
CA THR A 618 -7.85 32.86 -20.40
C THR A 618 -7.63 31.89 -19.23
N PRO A 619 -6.64 30.98 -19.33
CA PRO A 619 -6.22 30.15 -18.20
C PRO A 619 -5.95 30.98 -16.94
N GLU A 620 -6.51 30.55 -15.81
CA GLU A 620 -6.40 31.19 -14.50
C GLU A 620 -5.87 30.17 -13.49
N ASN A 621 -5.07 30.61 -12.51
CA ASN A 621 -4.64 29.75 -11.42
C ASN A 621 -5.77 29.55 -10.40
N LEU A 622 -6.00 28.29 -10.03
CA LEU A 622 -6.97 27.90 -9.01
C LEU A 622 -6.31 27.94 -7.64
N ASN A 623 -6.54 29.04 -6.92
CA ASN A 623 -5.88 29.32 -5.64
C ASN A 623 -6.36 28.36 -4.54
N PRO A 624 -5.45 27.78 -3.73
CA PRO A 624 -5.81 26.94 -2.61
C PRO A 624 -6.81 27.61 -1.66
N GLY A 625 -7.86 26.87 -1.30
CA GLY A 625 -8.86 27.33 -0.34
C GLY A 625 -9.95 28.24 -0.92
N ARG A 626 -9.79 28.72 -2.17
CA ARG A 626 -10.84 29.45 -2.89
C ARG A 626 -11.82 28.46 -3.53
N GLY A 627 -13.10 28.81 -3.52
CA GLY A 627 -14.11 28.08 -4.27
C GLY A 627 -14.40 28.70 -5.63
N TYR A 628 -14.72 27.84 -6.59
CA TYR A 628 -15.01 28.19 -7.99
C TYR A 628 -16.31 27.51 -8.42
N MET A 629 -16.99 28.11 -9.39
CA MET A 629 -18.19 27.51 -9.97
C MET A 629 -17.87 27.00 -11.37
N VAL A 630 -18.26 25.77 -11.65
CA VAL A 630 -18.13 25.13 -12.97
C VAL A 630 -19.53 24.85 -13.51
N LYS A 631 -19.83 25.40 -14.69
CA LYS A 631 -21.03 25.11 -15.45
C LYS A 631 -20.71 24.13 -16.57
N ARG A 632 -21.36 22.98 -16.51
CA ARG A 632 -21.24 21.90 -17.49
C ARG A 632 -22.42 21.88 -18.46
N THR A 633 -22.18 21.41 -19.68
CA THR A 633 -23.25 21.17 -20.67
C THR A 633 -24.02 19.89 -20.34
N ALA A 634 -24.90 19.95 -19.32
CA ALA A 634 -25.80 18.88 -18.82
C ALA A 634 -25.47 17.44 -19.28
N PRO A 635 -24.30 16.89 -18.92
CA PRO A 635 -23.85 15.64 -19.53
C PRO A 635 -24.66 14.46 -18.99
N ALA A 636 -25.02 13.54 -19.90
CA ALA A 636 -25.75 12.32 -19.54
C ALA A 636 -24.90 11.40 -18.65
N THR A 637 -23.59 11.35 -18.88
CA THR A 637 -22.61 10.54 -18.13
C THR A 637 -21.68 11.41 -17.29
N GLY A 638 -21.15 10.85 -16.19
CA GLY A 638 -20.14 11.54 -15.40
C GLY A 638 -18.79 11.66 -16.11
N THR A 639 -17.95 12.58 -15.63
CA THR A 639 -16.61 12.84 -16.17
C THR A 639 -15.60 12.95 -15.04
N THR A 640 -14.43 12.34 -15.22
CA THR A 640 -13.30 12.49 -14.30
C THR A 640 -12.36 13.56 -14.85
N TYR A 641 -12.14 14.60 -14.06
CA TYR A 641 -11.18 15.68 -14.32
C TYR A 641 -9.89 15.41 -13.56
N THR A 642 -8.73 15.69 -14.13
CA THR A 642 -7.43 15.45 -13.48
C THR A 642 -6.71 16.76 -13.20
N PHE A 643 -6.65 17.15 -11.94
CA PHE A 643 -5.85 18.28 -11.49
C PHE A 643 -4.37 17.92 -11.61
N THR A 644 -3.59 18.83 -12.18
CA THR A 644 -2.13 18.78 -12.28
C THR A 644 -1.55 20.17 -12.02
N GLY A 645 -0.26 20.24 -11.68
CA GLY A 645 0.46 21.51 -11.45
C GLY A 645 0.76 21.72 -9.96
N GLY A 646 2.03 21.97 -9.64
CA GLY A 646 2.48 22.14 -8.26
C GLY A 646 2.42 20.85 -7.41
N SER A 647 2.36 21.03 -6.10
CA SER A 647 2.28 19.94 -5.10
C SER A 647 0.86 19.81 -4.52
N LEU A 648 0.59 18.72 -3.81
CA LEU A 648 -0.60 18.65 -2.96
C LEU A 648 -0.60 19.80 -1.97
N ASN A 649 -1.75 20.45 -1.82
CA ASN A 649 -1.98 21.35 -0.69
C ASN A 649 -1.86 20.55 0.61
N THR A 650 -1.05 21.04 1.55
CA THR A 650 -0.85 20.50 2.90
C THR A 650 -0.43 21.64 3.83
N GLY A 651 -0.38 21.38 5.14
CA GLY A 651 -0.03 22.40 6.13
C GLY A 651 -1.10 23.48 6.26
N ASN A 652 -0.77 24.63 6.84
CA ASN A 652 -1.75 25.68 7.13
C ASN A 652 -2.04 26.55 5.90
N ILE A 653 -3.33 26.75 5.58
CA ILE A 653 -3.79 27.65 4.52
C ILE A 653 -4.75 28.65 5.14
N THR A 654 -4.33 29.89 5.27
CA THR A 654 -5.12 30.99 5.84
C THR A 654 -5.70 31.85 4.74
N LEU A 655 -7.00 32.12 4.84
CA LEU A 655 -7.75 33.01 3.96
C LEU A 655 -8.31 34.18 4.75
N THR A 656 -8.51 35.29 4.06
CA THR A 656 -9.10 36.52 4.60
C THR A 656 -10.40 36.85 3.88
N PRO A 657 -11.53 36.19 4.22
CA PRO A 657 -12.84 36.54 3.69
C PRO A 657 -13.16 38.02 3.94
N THR A 658 -13.88 38.64 3.02
CA THR A 658 -14.17 40.08 3.07
C THR A 658 -15.66 40.36 3.29
N ARG A 659 -15.96 41.59 3.70
CA ARG A 659 -17.32 42.13 3.85
C ARG A 659 -17.36 43.56 3.33
N THR A 660 -17.45 43.71 2.02
CA THR A 660 -17.26 44.98 1.32
C THR A 660 -18.58 45.77 1.18
N GLY A 661 -18.49 47.11 1.13
CA GLY A 661 -19.63 48.03 1.11
C GLY A 661 -20.43 48.08 2.41
N THR A 662 -21.62 48.71 2.40
CA THR A 662 -22.50 48.85 3.59
C THR A 662 -23.97 48.51 3.35
N SER A 663 -24.47 48.60 2.12
CA SER A 663 -25.91 48.56 1.81
C SER A 663 -26.38 47.33 1.03
N GLN A 664 -25.46 46.53 0.47
CA GLN A 664 -25.82 45.41 -0.41
C GLN A 664 -26.23 44.17 0.37
N GLY A 665 -27.37 43.56 0.03
CA GLY A 665 -27.92 42.42 0.79
C GLY A 665 -27.05 41.15 0.78
N ALA A 666 -26.30 40.90 -0.29
CA ALA A 666 -25.44 39.73 -0.45
C ALA A 666 -24.02 39.89 0.16
N ARG A 667 -23.71 41.04 0.77
CA ARG A 667 -22.37 41.33 1.30
C ARG A 667 -21.93 40.38 2.42
N GLY A 668 -20.64 40.10 2.46
CA GLY A 668 -19.99 39.21 3.43
C GLY A 668 -20.04 37.73 3.07
N PHE A 669 -20.85 37.31 2.09
CA PHE A 669 -20.82 35.94 1.61
C PHE A 669 -19.58 35.70 0.75
N ASN A 670 -18.76 34.74 1.16
CA ASN A 670 -17.54 34.37 0.46
C ASN A 670 -17.62 32.90 0.04
N LEU A 671 -17.20 32.60 -1.18
CA LEU A 671 -17.11 31.23 -1.67
C LEU A 671 -15.70 30.68 -1.39
N LEU A 672 -15.60 29.85 -0.37
CA LEU A 672 -14.38 29.12 -0.02
C LEU A 672 -14.45 27.69 -0.55
N GLY A 673 -13.37 26.95 -0.44
CA GLY A 673 -13.37 25.54 -0.77
C GLY A 673 -12.32 24.74 -0.03
N ASN A 674 -12.56 23.44 0.06
CA ASN A 674 -11.64 22.54 0.73
C ASN A 674 -10.34 22.41 -0.08
N PRO A 675 -9.21 22.91 0.44
CA PRO A 675 -7.95 22.89 -0.30
C PRO A 675 -7.30 21.51 -0.31
N TYR A 676 -7.71 20.56 0.53
CA TYR A 676 -6.99 19.31 0.72
C TYR A 676 -7.62 18.14 -0.05
N PRO A 677 -6.82 17.13 -0.44
CA PRO A 677 -7.32 15.85 -0.95
C PRO A 677 -7.85 14.94 0.18
N SER A 678 -8.58 15.50 1.14
CA SER A 678 -9.22 14.81 2.28
C SER A 678 -10.46 15.57 2.72
N TYR A 679 -11.31 14.97 3.55
CA TYR A 679 -12.41 15.71 4.18
C TYR A 679 -11.85 16.70 5.20
N ILE A 680 -12.52 17.84 5.37
CA ILE A 680 -12.26 18.80 6.46
C ILE A 680 -13.50 18.98 7.33
N ASP A 681 -13.31 19.43 8.57
CA ASP A 681 -14.39 19.64 9.54
C ASP A 681 -14.61 21.13 9.85
N TRP A 682 -15.76 21.66 9.47
CA TRP A 682 -16.11 23.05 9.74
C TRP A 682 -16.18 23.39 11.23
N ASP A 683 -16.64 22.49 12.09
CA ASP A 683 -16.74 22.80 13.54
C ASP A 683 -15.34 23.13 14.08
N ALA A 684 -14.35 22.30 13.74
CA ALA A 684 -12.95 22.52 14.14
C ALA A 684 -12.34 23.77 13.49
N ILE A 685 -12.64 24.03 12.20
CA ILE A 685 -12.17 25.23 11.50
C ILE A 685 -12.74 26.51 12.13
N HIS A 686 -14.03 26.49 12.47
CA HIS A 686 -14.72 27.65 13.00
C HIS A 686 -14.22 28.05 14.39
N GLU A 687 -13.88 27.07 15.24
CA GLU A 687 -13.27 27.31 16.56
C GLU A 687 -12.00 28.18 16.49
N GLU A 688 -11.27 28.14 15.37
CA GLU A 688 -10.07 28.95 15.14
C GLU A 688 -10.28 30.16 14.21
N SER A 689 -11.49 30.33 13.69
CA SER A 689 -11.82 31.41 12.76
C SER A 689 -12.13 32.71 13.50
N THR A 690 -11.82 33.85 12.89
CA THR A 690 -12.13 35.18 13.45
C THR A 690 -13.14 35.92 12.59
N ASN A 691 -14.10 36.60 13.23
CA ASN A 691 -15.14 37.40 12.57
C ASN A 691 -15.96 36.65 11.49
N MET A 692 -16.25 35.37 11.73
CA MET A 692 -17.06 34.54 10.84
C MET A 692 -18.36 34.14 11.54
N ARG A 693 -19.44 34.02 10.76
CA ARG A 693 -20.66 33.32 11.19
C ARG A 693 -20.34 31.84 11.36
N ASN A 694 -20.92 31.18 12.38
CA ASN A 694 -20.81 29.73 12.54
C ASN A 694 -21.77 29.00 11.60
N ALA A 695 -21.62 29.21 10.29
CA ALA A 695 -22.49 28.64 9.29
C ALA A 695 -21.76 28.42 7.97
N ILE A 696 -22.14 27.33 7.31
CA ILE A 696 -21.76 27.02 5.94
C ILE A 696 -23.00 26.71 5.12
N TRP A 697 -22.96 27.09 3.86
CA TRP A 697 -24.00 26.75 2.90
C TRP A 697 -23.39 26.05 1.68
N PHE A 698 -23.96 24.92 1.32
CA PHE A 698 -23.61 24.16 0.13
C PHE A 698 -24.66 24.38 -0.93
N ARG A 699 -24.24 24.85 -2.10
CA ARG A 699 -25.12 24.85 -3.28
C ARG A 699 -25.03 23.49 -3.96
N THR A 700 -26.07 22.69 -3.83
CA THR A 700 -26.10 21.30 -4.30
C THR A 700 -27.29 21.05 -5.24
N PHE A 701 -27.23 19.97 -6.01
CA PHE A 701 -28.30 19.60 -6.93
C PHE A 701 -29.22 18.60 -6.24
N ASP A 702 -30.50 18.96 -6.12
CA ASP A 702 -31.52 18.02 -5.70
C ASP A 702 -32.07 17.29 -6.92
N THR A 703 -31.88 15.98 -6.92
CA THR A 703 -32.33 15.09 -8.00
C THR A 703 -33.85 14.95 -8.05
N THR A 704 -34.54 15.27 -6.96
CA THR A 704 -36.01 15.18 -6.85
C THR A 704 -36.66 16.35 -7.58
N THR A 705 -36.20 17.57 -7.28
CA THR A 705 -36.70 18.80 -7.92
C THR A 705 -35.99 19.15 -9.23
N GLY A 706 -34.88 18.47 -9.55
CA GLY A 706 -34.06 18.75 -10.73
C GLY A 706 -33.42 20.14 -10.71
N SER A 707 -33.22 20.70 -9.51
CA SER A 707 -32.83 22.10 -9.31
C SER A 707 -31.66 22.24 -8.35
N MET A 708 -30.95 23.38 -8.44
CA MET A 708 -29.89 23.72 -7.49
C MET A 708 -30.50 24.34 -6.23
N ILE A 709 -30.30 23.70 -5.07
CA ILE A 709 -30.79 24.14 -3.76
C ILE A 709 -29.65 24.48 -2.80
N PHE A 710 -29.94 25.18 -1.72
CA PHE A 710 -29.02 25.38 -0.60
C PHE A 710 -29.24 24.39 0.53
N HIS A 711 -28.15 23.75 0.96
CA HIS A 711 -28.07 23.01 2.21
C HIS A 711 -27.24 23.83 3.20
N THR A 712 -27.75 24.02 4.41
CA THR A 712 -27.13 24.84 5.45
C THR A 712 -26.78 23.99 6.67
N TYR A 713 -25.60 24.24 7.21
CA TYR A 713 -25.17 23.72 8.50
C TYR A 713 -24.66 24.88 9.36
N GLY A 714 -24.96 24.86 10.66
CA GLY A 714 -24.29 25.73 11.62
C GLY A 714 -24.59 25.37 13.07
N ASP A 715 -23.57 25.50 13.93
CA ASP A 715 -23.62 25.24 15.37
C ASP A 715 -24.30 23.90 15.77
N GLY A 716 -24.01 22.82 15.02
CA GLY A 716 -24.57 21.49 15.27
C GLY A 716 -26.04 21.34 14.91
N ASP A 717 -26.57 22.23 14.07
CA ASP A 717 -27.91 22.17 13.48
C ASP A 717 -27.82 22.29 11.95
N ALA A 718 -28.83 21.79 11.23
CA ALA A 718 -28.80 21.74 9.77
C ALA A 718 -30.19 21.79 9.13
N VAL A 719 -30.21 22.31 7.92
CA VAL A 719 -31.37 22.46 7.03
C VAL A 719 -30.92 22.19 5.59
N PRO A 720 -31.24 21.04 4.98
CA PRO A 720 -31.93 19.89 5.56
C PRO A 720 -31.13 19.18 6.66
N GLU A 721 -31.81 18.38 7.48
CA GLU A 721 -31.20 17.55 8.54
C GLU A 721 -30.06 16.67 8.02
N ILE A 722 -30.16 16.28 6.74
CA ILE A 722 -29.06 15.70 6.00
C ILE A 722 -28.08 16.79 5.54
N THR A 723 -27.53 17.62 6.43
CA THR A 723 -26.34 18.46 6.16
C THR A 723 -25.34 18.30 7.31
N SER A 724 -24.06 18.55 7.09
CA SER A 724 -22.97 18.21 8.02
C SER A 724 -21.86 19.24 7.98
N PRO A 725 -21.03 19.30 9.04
CA PRO A 725 -19.82 20.11 9.05
C PRO A 725 -18.70 19.54 8.17
N LYS A 726 -18.77 18.26 7.77
CA LYS A 726 -17.73 17.61 6.96
C LYS A 726 -17.83 18.03 5.50
N ILE A 727 -16.76 18.66 4.99
CA ILE A 727 -16.68 19.15 3.61
C ILE A 727 -15.78 18.19 2.81
N ALA A 728 -16.29 17.67 1.70
CA ALA A 728 -15.58 16.70 0.86
C ALA A 728 -14.33 17.32 0.19
N PRO A 729 -13.33 16.52 -0.21
CA PRO A 729 -12.19 17.03 -0.97
C PRO A 729 -12.64 17.74 -2.25
N MET A 730 -11.99 18.86 -2.57
CA MET A 730 -12.29 19.69 -3.76
C MET A 730 -13.72 20.25 -3.82
N GLN A 731 -14.48 20.23 -2.71
CA GLN A 731 -15.82 20.82 -2.62
C GLN A 731 -15.73 22.28 -2.18
N ALA A 732 -16.46 23.16 -2.86
CA ALA A 732 -16.64 24.55 -2.43
C ALA A 732 -17.92 24.74 -1.61
N PHE A 733 -17.89 25.71 -0.70
CA PHE A 733 -18.94 26.04 0.24
C PHE A 733 -18.91 27.53 0.57
N TRP A 734 -20.07 28.07 0.92
CA TRP A 734 -20.23 29.47 1.29
C TRP A 734 -20.00 29.64 2.78
N VAL A 735 -19.37 30.75 3.14
CA VAL A 735 -19.26 31.26 4.51
C VAL A 735 -19.67 32.73 4.53
N LYS A 736 -19.95 33.29 5.71
CA LYS A 736 -20.29 34.70 5.85
C LYS A 736 -19.46 35.39 6.92
N VAL A 737 -18.90 36.55 6.59
CA VAL A 737 -18.25 37.44 7.56
C VAL A 737 -19.30 38.10 8.43
N ASP A 738 -19.06 38.11 9.75
CA ASP A 738 -20.04 38.52 10.76
C ASP A 738 -20.18 40.04 10.89
N LYS A 739 -19.08 40.73 11.24
CA LYS A 739 -19.09 42.18 11.54
C LYS A 739 -18.36 42.99 10.49
N ASP A 740 -18.88 44.20 10.28
CA ASP A 740 -18.23 45.22 9.46
C ASP A 740 -16.94 45.71 10.11
N ASN A 741 -15.99 46.16 9.29
CA ASN A 741 -14.74 46.81 9.72
C ASN A 741 -13.88 46.00 10.69
N THR A 742 -14.09 44.68 10.76
CA THR A 742 -13.31 43.76 11.57
C THR A 742 -12.65 42.75 10.64
N PRO A 743 -11.31 42.57 10.68
CA PRO A 743 -10.65 41.58 9.83
C PRO A 743 -11.18 40.17 10.10
N ALA A 744 -11.53 39.45 9.04
CA ALA A 744 -11.94 38.04 9.14
C ALA A 744 -10.80 37.10 8.71
N SER A 745 -10.76 35.93 9.31
CA SER A 745 -9.76 34.90 9.03
C SER A 745 -10.39 33.51 9.14
N VAL A 746 -10.07 32.66 8.17
CA VAL A 746 -10.36 31.23 8.18
C VAL A 746 -9.06 30.50 7.89
N THR A 747 -8.65 29.59 8.78
CA THR A 747 -7.42 28.81 8.61
C THR A 747 -7.75 27.33 8.48
N PHE A 748 -7.39 26.75 7.34
CA PHE A 748 -7.37 25.30 7.16
C PHE A 748 -6.05 24.75 7.69
N ARG A 749 -6.09 23.63 8.41
CA ARG A 749 -4.91 22.96 8.97
C ARG A 749 -4.97 21.47 8.73
N ASN A 750 -3.82 20.82 8.88
CA ASN A 750 -3.72 19.37 8.83
C ASN A 750 -4.59 18.67 9.88
N ILE A 751 -4.71 19.23 11.09
CA ILE A 751 -5.56 18.68 12.16
C ILE A 751 -7.06 18.67 11.83
N HIS A 752 -7.52 19.45 10.84
CA HIS A 752 -8.92 19.45 10.41
C HIS A 752 -9.24 18.29 9.44
N ARG A 753 -8.21 17.57 8.96
CA ARG A 753 -8.32 16.58 7.89
C ARG A 753 -8.78 15.23 8.41
N SER A 754 -9.59 14.54 7.61
CA SER A 754 -10.02 13.16 7.90
C SER A 754 -10.33 12.38 6.61
N HIS A 755 -10.30 11.05 6.72
CA HIS A 755 -10.85 10.17 5.69
C HIS A 755 -12.37 10.07 5.84
N PHE A 756 -13.04 9.65 4.76
CA PHE A 756 -14.45 9.28 4.83
C PHE A 756 -14.66 8.03 5.69
N THR A 757 -15.61 8.06 6.61
CA THR A 757 -16.04 6.91 7.42
C THR A 757 -17.42 6.43 6.97
N THR A 758 -17.53 5.14 6.63
CA THR A 758 -18.79 4.54 6.17
C THR A 758 -19.87 4.67 7.24
N GLY A 759 -21.04 5.24 6.90
CA GLY A 759 -22.13 5.49 7.84
C GLY A 759 -22.16 6.92 8.41
N ALA A 760 -21.03 7.65 8.34
CA ALA A 760 -21.08 9.10 8.34
C ALA A 760 -21.63 9.51 6.98
N ASN A 761 -22.93 9.78 6.88
CA ASN A 761 -23.40 10.57 5.75
C ASN A 761 -22.52 11.84 5.79
N PRO A 762 -21.81 12.24 4.72
CA PRO A 762 -20.99 13.44 4.75
C PRO A 762 -21.83 14.68 5.03
N LEU A 763 -23.15 14.49 5.12
CA LEU A 763 -24.23 15.36 5.44
C LEU A 763 -25.06 14.90 6.67
N LYS A 764 -24.50 14.28 7.71
CA LYS A 764 -25.21 14.07 9.00
C LYS A 764 -24.66 14.97 10.10
N VAL A 765 -25.58 15.53 10.90
CA VAL A 765 -25.31 16.38 12.07
C VAL A 765 -24.89 15.54 13.29
N LYS A 766 -24.19 16.17 14.25
CA LYS A 766 -23.91 15.63 15.58
C LYS A 766 -25.21 15.25 16.32
N THR A 767 -25.18 14.18 17.11
CA THR A 767 -26.32 13.74 17.94
C THR A 767 -26.88 14.92 18.74
N ALA A 768 -28.19 15.18 18.56
CA ALA A 768 -28.88 16.25 19.25
C ALA A 768 -28.69 16.09 20.76
N GLY A 769 -28.14 17.12 21.41
CA GLY A 769 -28.40 17.32 22.83
C GLY A 769 -29.92 17.49 23.04
N ASN A 770 -30.36 17.65 24.29
CA ASN A 770 -31.76 17.87 24.65
C ASN A 770 -32.31 19.25 24.19
N ARG A 771 -31.88 19.76 23.02
CA ARG A 771 -32.23 21.06 22.44
C ARG A 771 -33.68 21.04 21.95
N GLN A 772 -34.35 22.18 22.07
CA GLN A 772 -35.69 22.38 21.53
C GLN A 772 -35.58 22.58 20.02
N ARG A 773 -36.37 21.87 19.22
CA ARG A 773 -36.34 21.98 17.76
C ARG A 773 -37.74 22.00 17.18
N LEU A 774 -38.00 22.95 16.29
CA LEU A 774 -39.21 23.01 15.46
C LEU A 774 -38.78 23.18 14.00
N ARG A 775 -39.04 22.18 13.17
CA ARG A 775 -38.78 22.22 11.72
C ARG A 775 -40.09 22.35 10.95
N LEU A 776 -40.14 23.36 10.10
CA LEU A 776 -41.25 23.61 9.21
C LEU A 776 -40.82 23.41 7.77
N VAL A 777 -41.63 22.68 7.01
CA VAL A 777 -41.45 22.43 5.58
C VAL A 777 -42.59 23.10 4.83
N ILE A 778 -42.29 23.97 3.88
CA ILE A 778 -43.26 24.44 2.89
C ILE A 778 -43.22 23.54 1.66
N SER A 779 -44.38 23.21 1.08
CA SER A 779 -44.48 22.44 -0.16
C SER A 779 -45.47 23.05 -1.13
N ASN A 780 -45.20 22.95 -2.44
CA ASN A 780 -46.18 23.17 -3.51
C ASN A 780 -46.64 21.86 -4.18
N GLY A 781 -46.32 20.71 -3.57
CA GLY A 781 -46.57 19.37 -4.12
C GLY A 781 -45.49 18.84 -5.08
N SER A 782 -44.59 19.69 -5.56
CA SER A 782 -43.50 19.34 -6.50
C SER A 782 -42.11 19.68 -5.96
N ALA A 783 -41.99 20.73 -5.14
CA ALA A 783 -40.77 21.16 -4.49
C ALA A 783 -41.07 21.55 -3.04
N THR A 784 -40.02 21.50 -2.22
CA THR A 784 -40.08 21.82 -0.79
C THR A 784 -38.89 22.67 -0.36
N ASP A 785 -39.09 23.46 0.68
CA ASP A 785 -38.05 24.19 1.41
C ASP A 785 -38.35 24.13 2.91
N GLU A 786 -37.36 24.42 3.74
CA GLU A 786 -37.51 24.31 5.18
C GLU A 786 -36.79 25.39 5.98
N THR A 787 -37.30 25.63 7.19
CA THR A 787 -36.69 26.46 8.22
C THR A 787 -36.72 25.75 9.56
N LEU A 788 -35.75 26.04 10.42
CA LEU A 788 -35.57 25.42 11.72
C LEU A 788 -35.49 26.50 12.81
N LEU A 789 -36.34 26.38 13.83
CA LEU A 789 -36.19 27.12 15.09
C LEU A 789 -35.52 26.21 16.12
N VAL A 790 -34.52 26.75 16.83
CA VAL A 790 -33.75 26.00 17.82
C VAL A 790 -33.66 26.78 19.14
N GLY A 791 -34.00 26.11 20.25
CA GLY A 791 -33.77 26.63 21.59
C GLY A 791 -32.34 26.35 22.06
N LYS A 792 -31.55 27.41 22.26
CA LYS A 792 -30.17 27.42 22.73
C LYS A 792 -30.05 28.42 23.87
N SER A 793 -29.80 27.95 25.09
CA SER A 793 -29.75 28.80 26.30
C SER A 793 -28.74 29.96 26.25
N TYR A 794 -27.76 29.90 25.34
CA TYR A 794 -26.74 30.91 25.10
C TYR A 794 -27.02 31.84 23.91
N ALA A 795 -28.06 31.57 23.12
CA ALA A 795 -28.51 32.45 22.05
C ALA A 795 -29.43 33.55 22.59
N SER A 796 -29.51 34.64 21.84
CA SER A 796 -30.38 35.79 22.06
C SER A 796 -31.71 35.59 21.33
N ASN A 797 -32.78 36.26 21.79
CA ASN A 797 -34.03 36.34 21.02
C ASN A 797 -34.02 37.48 19.99
N SER A 798 -32.97 38.30 20.00
CA SER A 798 -32.63 39.31 18.98
C SER A 798 -31.46 38.84 18.13
N LEU A 799 -31.31 39.41 16.93
CA LEU A 799 -30.34 38.95 15.93
C LEU A 799 -28.93 38.82 16.52
N ASP A 800 -28.38 37.62 16.48
CA ASP A 800 -27.03 37.31 16.95
C ASP A 800 -26.25 36.42 15.96
N ASN A 801 -25.14 35.83 16.41
CA ASN A 801 -24.23 35.05 15.57
C ASN A 801 -24.66 33.59 15.37
N TYR A 802 -25.68 33.14 16.10
CA TYR A 802 -26.27 31.80 16.00
C TYR A 802 -27.50 31.79 15.08
N ASP A 803 -27.99 32.96 14.69
CA ASP A 803 -28.95 33.15 13.62
C ASP A 803 -28.29 33.02 12.26
N ILE A 804 -28.80 32.09 11.45
CA ILE A 804 -28.22 31.73 10.16
C ILE A 804 -29.15 32.20 9.06
N GLU A 805 -28.62 33.07 8.20
CA GLU A 805 -29.39 33.71 7.15
C GLU A 805 -29.83 32.71 6.08
N LYS A 806 -31.06 32.89 5.57
CA LYS A 806 -31.56 32.16 4.41
C LYS A 806 -30.85 32.68 3.17
N MET A 807 -30.18 31.78 2.44
CA MET A 807 -29.81 32.06 1.05
C MET A 807 -30.91 31.59 0.13
N SER A 808 -31.46 32.54 -0.63
CA SER A 808 -32.50 32.29 -1.62
C SER A 808 -31.99 31.37 -2.72
N ASP A 809 -32.78 30.38 -3.09
CA ASP A 809 -32.50 29.57 -4.28
C ASP A 809 -32.66 30.36 -5.57
N ASN A 810 -33.37 31.51 -5.52
CA ASN A 810 -33.70 32.36 -6.66
C ASN A 810 -34.36 31.58 -7.80
N ASN A 811 -35.21 30.61 -7.45
CA ASN A 811 -35.94 29.76 -8.37
C ASN A 811 -37.44 29.82 -8.05
N GLY A 812 -38.23 30.42 -8.95
CA GLY A 812 -39.68 30.57 -8.77
C GLY A 812 -40.48 29.25 -8.77
N GLU A 813 -39.85 28.12 -9.11
CA GLU A 813 -40.48 26.78 -8.98
C GLU A 813 -40.43 26.23 -7.55
N ILE A 814 -39.54 26.75 -6.71
CA ILE A 814 -39.30 26.29 -5.34
C ILE A 814 -39.93 27.30 -4.37
N PRO A 815 -40.96 26.92 -3.59
CA PRO A 815 -41.47 27.78 -2.54
C PRO A 815 -40.45 27.83 -1.40
N GLU A 816 -40.23 29.00 -0.80
CA GLU A 816 -39.32 29.14 0.34
C GLU A 816 -40.06 29.55 1.61
N ILE A 817 -39.57 29.10 2.77
CA ILE A 817 -40.03 29.49 4.10
C ILE A 817 -38.84 29.93 4.95
N TYR A 818 -39.04 30.96 5.76
CA TYR A 818 -38.02 31.50 6.65
C TYR A 818 -38.67 32.13 7.87
N SER A 819 -37.91 32.26 8.96
CA SER A 819 -38.31 33.13 10.07
C SER A 819 -37.67 34.50 9.94
N LEU A 820 -38.23 35.49 10.63
CA LEU A 820 -37.73 36.87 10.61
C LEU A 820 -37.36 37.40 12.00
N ILE A 821 -36.19 38.02 12.07
CA ILE A 821 -35.77 38.90 13.17
C ILE A 821 -35.26 40.20 12.56
N ASP A 822 -35.80 41.36 12.95
CA ASP A 822 -35.37 42.69 12.47
C ASP A 822 -35.24 42.81 10.92
N HIS A 823 -36.16 42.18 10.18
CA HIS A 823 -36.19 42.07 8.70
C HIS A 823 -35.14 41.13 8.07
N GLN A 824 -34.31 40.45 8.87
CA GLN A 824 -33.40 39.43 8.40
C GLN A 824 -34.13 38.10 8.21
N GLU A 825 -34.03 37.52 7.01
CA GLU A 825 -34.57 36.20 6.70
C GLU A 825 -33.61 35.11 7.20
N LEU A 826 -34.12 34.17 8.01
CA LEU A 826 -33.34 33.13 8.67
C LEU A 826 -33.80 31.73 8.26
N VAL A 827 -32.82 30.88 7.90
CA VAL A 827 -33.03 29.45 7.65
C VAL A 827 -32.96 28.65 8.96
N ILE A 828 -32.05 29.04 9.85
CA ILE A 828 -31.97 28.52 11.23
C ILE A 828 -32.04 29.73 12.16
N ASN A 829 -33.05 29.77 13.01
CA ASN A 829 -33.26 30.81 14.00
C ASN A 829 -32.98 30.24 15.38
N SER A 830 -31.93 30.76 16.03
CA SER A 830 -31.46 30.29 17.31
C SER A 830 -31.95 31.25 18.38
N MET A 831 -32.77 30.76 19.30
CA MET A 831 -33.40 31.57 20.34
C MET A 831 -33.00 31.06 21.72
N GLN A 832 -33.12 31.90 22.76
CA GLN A 832 -32.75 31.49 24.13
C GLN A 832 -33.52 30.25 24.59
N GLU A 833 -34.84 30.25 24.34
CA GLU A 833 -35.76 29.16 24.64
C GLU A 833 -37.01 29.28 23.74
N LEU A 834 -37.60 28.14 23.37
CA LEU A 834 -38.90 28.02 22.71
C LEU A 834 -39.97 27.73 23.78
N SER A 835 -40.40 28.77 24.49
CA SER A 835 -41.32 28.69 25.64
C SER A 835 -42.59 29.52 25.49
N ASP A 836 -43.54 29.35 26.43
CA ASP A 836 -44.84 30.03 26.42
C ASP A 836 -44.73 31.56 26.31
N GLY A 837 -45.58 32.16 25.47
CA GLY A 837 -45.60 33.59 25.17
C GLY A 837 -44.66 34.01 24.05
N LEU A 838 -43.81 33.11 23.52
CA LEU A 838 -42.95 33.40 22.40
C LEU A 838 -43.76 33.54 21.09
N VAL A 839 -43.51 34.60 20.33
CA VAL A 839 -44.05 34.81 19.00
C VAL A 839 -42.92 34.94 17.99
N VAL A 840 -42.92 34.12 16.95
CA VAL A 840 -41.91 34.17 15.88
C VAL A 840 -42.58 34.49 14.55
N ALA A 841 -42.14 35.56 13.89
CA ALA A 841 -42.62 35.92 12.57
C ALA A 841 -42.08 34.96 11.52
N LEU A 842 -42.94 34.54 10.59
CA LEU A 842 -42.61 33.67 9.47
C LEU A 842 -42.96 34.34 8.14
N GLY A 843 -42.01 34.24 7.21
CA GLY A 843 -42.17 34.67 5.84
C GLY A 843 -42.21 33.49 4.89
N ILE A 844 -42.88 33.71 3.76
CA ILE A 844 -42.93 32.77 2.64
C ILE A 844 -42.59 33.49 1.34
N ARG A 845 -41.90 32.78 0.45
CA ARG A 845 -41.67 33.18 -0.93
C ARG A 845 -42.24 32.11 -1.86
N PRO A 846 -43.53 32.21 -2.24
CA PRO A 846 -44.19 31.15 -3.01
C PRO A 846 -43.68 30.99 -4.44
N GLY A 847 -43.09 32.04 -5.01
CA GLY A 847 -42.54 32.06 -6.37
C GLY A 847 -43.60 32.17 -7.48
N LYS A 848 -44.69 31.41 -7.36
CA LYS A 848 -45.83 31.40 -8.29
C LYS A 848 -47.18 31.34 -7.56
N PRO A 849 -48.27 31.78 -8.21
CA PRO A 849 -49.62 31.53 -7.68
C PRO A 849 -49.89 30.02 -7.61
N GLY A 850 -50.49 29.55 -6.50
CA GLY A 850 -50.77 28.12 -6.34
C GLY A 850 -51.27 27.73 -4.96
N ASN A 851 -51.39 26.41 -4.77
CA ASN A 851 -51.70 25.77 -3.49
C ASN A 851 -50.40 25.36 -2.81
N PHE A 852 -50.32 25.60 -1.51
CA PHE A 852 -49.15 25.31 -0.69
C PHE A 852 -49.58 24.64 0.62
N SER A 853 -48.67 23.88 1.22
CA SER A 853 -48.79 23.39 2.59
C SER A 853 -47.59 23.82 3.44
N ILE A 854 -47.81 24.09 4.72
CA ILE A 854 -46.75 24.14 5.74
C ILE A 854 -46.96 22.95 6.68
N GLU A 855 -45.94 22.11 6.79
CA GLU A 855 -45.94 20.90 7.61
C GLU A 855 -44.87 20.97 8.69
N THR A 856 -45.17 20.40 9.86
CA THR A 856 -44.18 20.21 10.93
C THR A 856 -43.57 18.81 10.82
N THR A 857 -42.29 18.75 10.45
CA THR A 857 -41.56 17.47 10.32
C THR A 857 -40.72 17.14 11.55
N GLN A 858 -40.44 18.13 12.41
CA GLN A 858 -39.73 17.94 13.67
C GLN A 858 -40.32 18.85 14.74
N LEU A 859 -40.68 18.28 15.89
CA LEU A 859 -41.12 19.00 17.10
C LEU A 859 -40.55 18.26 18.32
N GLU A 860 -39.41 18.73 18.84
CA GLU A 860 -38.64 18.04 19.87
C GLU A 860 -38.40 18.94 21.08
N ASN A 861 -38.53 18.38 22.29
CA ASN A 861 -38.21 19.03 23.57
C ASN A 861 -38.92 20.36 23.86
N ILE A 862 -40.04 20.65 23.19
CA ILE A 862 -40.84 21.86 23.42
C ILE A 862 -41.99 21.53 24.40
N ASN A 863 -42.00 22.21 25.55
CA ASN A 863 -43.04 22.07 26.57
C ASN A 863 -44.15 23.11 26.34
N GLY A 864 -44.99 22.89 25.32
CA GLY A 864 -46.05 23.84 24.95
C GLY A 864 -46.81 23.43 23.69
N ARG A 865 -47.90 24.14 23.40
CA ARG A 865 -48.61 24.06 22.12
C ARG A 865 -47.97 25.06 21.15
N VAL A 866 -47.71 24.65 19.92
CA VAL A 866 -47.19 25.54 18.87
C VAL A 866 -48.34 25.85 17.92
N ILE A 867 -48.72 27.12 17.79
CA ILE A 867 -49.83 27.55 16.95
C ILE A 867 -49.28 28.32 15.75
N LEU A 868 -49.57 27.85 14.53
CA LEU A 868 -49.38 28.62 13.31
C LEU A 868 -50.58 29.56 13.13
N VAL A 869 -50.32 30.85 13.04
CA VAL A 869 -51.31 31.89 12.80
C VAL A 869 -51.16 32.41 11.37
N ASP A 870 -52.21 32.27 10.57
CA ASP A 870 -52.33 32.86 9.24
C ASP A 870 -52.94 34.26 9.36
N GLN A 871 -52.11 35.30 9.24
CA GLN A 871 -52.55 36.69 9.41
C GLN A 871 -53.45 37.19 8.28
N LEU A 872 -53.47 36.51 7.12
CA LEU A 872 -54.35 36.88 6.00
C LEU A 872 -55.80 36.44 6.27
N THR A 873 -55.98 35.25 6.86
CA THR A 873 -57.31 34.66 7.08
C THR A 873 -57.79 34.75 8.54
N GLY A 874 -56.87 35.00 9.47
CA GLY A 874 -57.11 34.91 10.91
C GLY A 874 -57.18 33.46 11.44
N THR A 875 -56.77 32.47 10.64
CA THR A 875 -56.85 31.06 11.02
C THR A 875 -55.69 30.69 11.95
N GLU A 876 -56.02 30.06 13.08
CA GLU A 876 -55.05 29.46 13.99
C GLU A 876 -55.06 27.93 13.84
N THR A 877 -53.89 27.35 13.60
CA THR A 877 -53.72 25.90 13.47
C THR A 877 -52.66 25.42 14.45
N GLU A 878 -53.02 24.49 15.33
CA GLU A 878 -52.03 23.83 16.20
C GLU A 878 -51.18 22.86 15.40
N LEU A 879 -49.87 23.05 15.46
CA LEU A 879 -48.88 22.25 14.77
C LEU A 879 -48.53 21.00 15.57
N ASN A 880 -48.76 19.85 14.95
CA ASN A 880 -48.31 18.54 15.41
C ASN A 880 -47.41 17.90 14.34
N PRO A 881 -46.44 17.04 14.71
CA PRO A 881 -45.65 16.28 13.74
C PRO A 881 -46.56 15.57 12.71
N GLY A 882 -46.33 15.82 11.43
CA GLY A 882 -47.09 15.24 10.32
C GLY A 882 -48.46 15.87 10.04
N SER A 883 -48.85 16.94 10.76
CA SER A 883 -50.01 17.76 10.42
C SER A 883 -49.59 18.93 9.52
N GLY A 884 -50.37 19.20 8.48
CA GLY A 884 -50.10 20.26 7.50
C GLY A 884 -51.22 21.30 7.45
N TYR A 885 -50.86 22.57 7.38
CA TYR A 885 -51.77 23.68 7.08
C TYR A 885 -51.73 23.99 5.58
N SER A 886 -52.86 23.86 4.89
CA SER A 886 -52.96 24.16 3.45
C SER A 886 -53.50 25.57 3.21
N PHE A 887 -52.92 26.27 2.23
CA PHE A 887 -53.31 27.63 1.87
C PHE A 887 -53.04 27.93 0.39
N THR A 888 -53.62 29.02 -0.12
CA THR A 888 -53.32 29.56 -1.45
C THR A 888 -52.47 30.82 -1.32
N ALA A 889 -51.51 31.02 -2.22
CA ALA A 889 -50.77 32.28 -2.33
C ALA A 889 -50.71 32.76 -3.79
N ASP A 890 -50.49 34.07 -3.99
CA ASP A 890 -50.49 34.73 -5.30
C ASP A 890 -49.11 34.76 -5.98
N GLY A 891 -48.10 34.14 -5.37
CA GLY A 891 -46.72 34.16 -5.85
C GLY A 891 -45.81 35.22 -5.21
N THR A 892 -46.37 36.21 -4.53
CA THR A 892 -45.60 37.33 -3.96
C THR A 892 -45.01 36.95 -2.59
N ALA A 893 -43.74 37.29 -2.35
CA ALA A 893 -43.11 37.14 -1.04
C ALA A 893 -43.82 37.99 0.02
N ASN A 894 -44.08 37.44 1.20
CA ASN A 894 -44.80 38.14 2.28
C ASN A 894 -44.53 37.53 3.66
N ASN A 895 -44.85 38.29 4.72
CA ASN A 895 -44.73 37.87 6.12
C ASN A 895 -46.09 37.45 6.70
N ARG A 896 -46.81 36.57 5.99
CA ARG A 896 -48.21 36.19 6.30
C ARG A 896 -48.36 35.38 7.59
N PHE A 897 -47.33 34.70 8.05
CA PHE A 897 -47.45 33.70 9.11
C PHE A 897 -46.73 34.14 10.39
N SER A 898 -47.21 33.66 11.52
CA SER A 898 -46.46 33.70 12.78
C SER A 898 -46.67 32.41 13.57
N LEU A 899 -45.67 32.05 14.38
CA LEU A 899 -45.76 30.97 15.35
C LEU A 899 -46.00 31.57 16.73
N GLU A 900 -46.97 31.03 17.46
CA GLU A 900 -47.20 31.35 18.87
C GLU A 900 -46.99 30.10 19.71
N PHE A 901 -46.09 30.20 20.69
CA PHE A 901 -45.87 29.16 21.69
C PHE A 901 -46.78 29.45 22.87
N ARG A 902 -47.71 28.53 23.14
CA ARG A 902 -48.72 28.67 24.20
C ARG A 902 -48.51 27.60 25.25
N ALA A 903 -48.83 27.92 26.51
CA ALA A 903 -48.77 26.96 27.60
C ALA A 903 -49.57 25.68 27.24
N PRO A 904 -49.05 24.49 27.57
CA PRO A 904 -49.87 23.28 27.53
C PRO A 904 -51.05 23.54 28.46
N ALA A 905 -52.27 23.52 27.94
CA ALA A 905 -53.43 23.94 28.71
C ALA A 905 -53.51 23.14 30.03
N ALA A 906 -53.23 23.77 31.17
CA ALA A 906 -53.92 23.41 32.40
C ALA A 906 -55.40 23.66 32.11
N ILE A 907 -56.25 22.66 32.37
CA ILE A 907 -57.69 22.71 32.08
C ILE A 907 -58.30 23.99 32.66
N THR A 908 -58.38 25.03 31.86
CA THR A 908 -59.35 26.11 31.97
C THR A 908 -60.19 26.00 30.72
N GLY A 909 -61.02 24.96 30.70
CA GLY A 909 -62.14 24.88 29.80
C GLY A 909 -63.05 26.09 30.05
N PHE A 910 -62.73 27.23 29.45
CA PHE A 910 -63.71 28.18 29.00
C PHE A 910 -64.34 27.61 27.72
N HIS A 911 -65.09 26.53 27.92
CA HIS A 911 -66.22 26.28 27.04
C HIS A 911 -67.29 27.27 27.44
N ASN A 912 -67.67 28.13 26.50
CA ASN A 912 -68.97 28.78 26.53
C ASN A 912 -70.04 27.69 26.54
N ALA A 913 -70.51 27.33 27.74
CA ALA A 913 -71.72 26.57 27.95
C ALA A 913 -72.59 27.34 28.96
N ASN A 914 -73.67 27.94 28.46
CA ASN A 914 -74.77 28.59 29.17
C ASN A 914 -74.44 29.73 30.15
N SER A 915 -74.69 30.94 29.66
CA SER A 915 -74.69 32.24 30.33
C SER A 915 -75.74 32.43 31.44
N GLN A 916 -76.12 31.39 32.19
CA GLN A 916 -77.16 31.52 33.23
C GLN A 916 -76.64 31.33 34.67
N LEU A 917 -75.71 30.42 34.96
CA LEU A 917 -75.25 30.22 36.35
C LEU A 917 -74.24 31.30 36.79
N LYS A 918 -74.61 32.11 37.79
CA LYS A 918 -73.76 33.15 38.38
C LYS A 918 -73.64 32.94 39.90
N VAL A 919 -72.41 32.76 40.39
CA VAL A 919 -72.08 32.59 41.81
C VAL A 919 -71.32 33.83 42.28
N VAL A 920 -71.83 34.54 43.29
CA VAL A 920 -71.22 35.77 43.83
C VAL A 920 -71.16 35.74 45.35
N ALA A 921 -70.11 36.33 45.93
CA ALA A 921 -70.06 36.62 47.35
C ALA A 921 -70.90 37.87 47.66
N SER A 922 -71.66 37.84 48.75
CA SER A 922 -72.47 38.96 49.24
C SER A 922 -72.26 39.09 50.75
N GLY A 923 -71.34 39.95 51.17
CA GLY A 923 -70.87 39.95 52.57
C GLY A 923 -70.19 38.61 52.90
N ASN A 924 -70.56 38.00 54.03
CA ASN A 924 -70.04 36.69 54.44
C ASN A 924 -70.82 35.51 53.83
N SER A 925 -71.78 35.71 52.93
CA SER A 925 -72.56 34.62 52.32
C SER A 925 -72.25 34.45 50.84
N ILE A 926 -72.69 33.33 50.27
CA ILE A 926 -72.60 33.05 48.83
C ILE A 926 -74.01 33.07 48.24
N VAL A 927 -74.21 33.84 47.16
CA VAL A 927 -75.46 33.96 46.42
C VAL A 927 -75.32 33.29 45.06
N ILE A 928 -76.33 32.54 44.67
CA ILE A 928 -76.38 31.81 43.40
C ILE A 928 -77.57 32.31 42.58
N GLN A 929 -77.34 32.58 41.30
CA GLN A 929 -78.33 33.06 40.33
C GLN A 929 -78.33 32.16 39.09
N GLY A 930 -79.50 31.96 38.49
CA GLY A 930 -79.66 31.19 37.26
C GLY A 930 -79.85 29.69 37.45
N LEU A 931 -80.39 29.26 38.60
CA LEU A 931 -80.76 27.87 38.87
C LEU A 931 -82.26 27.72 39.14
N SER A 932 -82.90 26.76 38.50
CA SER A 932 -84.28 26.37 38.84
C SER A 932 -84.37 25.82 40.28
N ALA A 933 -85.49 26.11 40.97
CA ALA A 933 -85.74 25.61 42.32
C ALA A 933 -85.65 24.08 42.38
N GLY A 934 -85.07 23.53 43.45
CA GLY A 934 -84.90 22.09 43.67
C GLY A 934 -83.50 21.53 43.34
N LYS A 935 -82.53 22.35 42.90
CA LYS A 935 -81.14 21.92 42.68
C LYS A 935 -80.30 21.98 43.96
N VAL A 936 -79.48 20.96 44.20
CA VAL A 936 -78.58 20.92 45.37
C VAL A 936 -77.26 21.63 45.04
N VAL A 937 -76.85 22.53 45.92
CA VAL A 937 -75.58 23.26 45.85
C VAL A 937 -74.77 22.95 47.09
N ARG A 938 -73.47 22.72 46.90
CA ARG A 938 -72.51 22.39 47.94
C ARG A 938 -71.33 23.36 47.92
N ILE A 939 -70.86 23.78 49.09
CA ILE A 939 -69.68 24.63 49.27
C ILE A 939 -68.55 23.78 49.82
N PHE A 940 -67.35 23.92 49.28
CA PHE A 940 -66.14 23.27 49.75
C PHE A 940 -65.04 24.30 50.04
N ASN A 941 -64.15 24.00 50.98
CA ASN A 941 -62.90 24.73 51.13
C ASN A 941 -61.89 24.34 50.02
N THR A 942 -60.76 25.02 49.95
CA THR A 942 -59.69 24.76 48.96
C THR A 942 -59.02 23.40 49.11
N MET A 943 -59.23 22.69 50.22
CA MET A 943 -58.75 21.32 50.43
C MET A 943 -59.79 20.25 50.03
N GLY A 944 -60.96 20.66 49.50
CA GLY A 944 -62.00 19.74 49.03
C GLY A 944 -62.93 19.20 50.12
N GLN A 945 -62.91 19.76 51.33
CA GLN A 945 -63.84 19.39 52.41
C GLN A 945 -65.18 20.13 52.23
N GLU A 946 -66.30 19.39 52.26
CA GLU A 946 -67.65 19.97 52.17
C GLU A 946 -67.97 20.77 53.44
N LEU A 947 -68.24 22.05 53.30
CA LEU A 947 -68.56 22.98 54.39
C LEU A 947 -70.07 23.16 54.57
N TYR A 948 -70.83 23.10 53.47
CA TYR A 948 -72.26 23.36 53.49
C TYR A 948 -72.97 22.79 52.26
N SER A 949 -74.22 22.35 52.42
CA SER A 949 -75.08 21.88 51.31
C SER A 949 -76.51 22.36 51.50
N ALA A 950 -77.13 22.90 50.45
CA ALA A 950 -78.50 23.35 50.48
C ALA A 950 -79.18 23.17 49.11
N THR A 951 -80.51 23.12 49.11
CA THR A 951 -81.30 23.08 47.88
C THR A 951 -81.80 24.49 47.55
N VAL A 952 -81.60 24.96 46.32
CA VAL A 952 -82.05 26.30 45.91
C VAL A 952 -83.58 26.37 45.85
N SER A 953 -84.15 27.46 46.37
CA SER A 953 -85.60 27.65 46.46
C SER A 953 -86.17 28.52 45.34
N ALA A 954 -85.33 29.29 44.65
CA ALA A 954 -85.69 30.18 43.54
C ALA A 954 -84.46 30.47 42.67
N ASP A 955 -84.68 31.14 41.53
CA ASP A 955 -83.65 31.53 40.55
C ASP A 955 -82.44 32.24 41.18
N ARG A 956 -82.70 33.14 42.14
CA ARG A 956 -81.70 33.75 43.01
C ARG A 956 -81.87 33.22 44.43
N THR A 957 -80.91 32.46 44.92
CA THR A 957 -80.89 31.93 46.30
C THR A 957 -79.62 32.37 47.02
N GLU A 958 -79.77 32.94 48.21
CA GLU A 958 -78.66 33.24 49.12
C GLU A 958 -78.49 32.10 50.12
N LEU A 959 -77.30 31.50 50.15
CA LEU A 959 -77.01 30.36 51.01
C LEU A 959 -76.87 30.83 52.45
N GLN A 960 -77.62 30.20 53.36
CA GLN A 960 -77.63 30.51 54.78
C GLN A 960 -76.42 29.90 55.50
N HIS A 961 -75.22 30.19 54.98
CA HIS A 961 -73.94 29.77 55.55
C HIS A 961 -72.95 30.93 55.50
N SER A 962 -72.45 31.33 56.67
CA SER A 962 -71.46 32.38 56.80
C SER A 962 -70.06 31.79 56.53
N CYS A 963 -69.44 32.25 55.46
CA CYS A 963 -68.09 31.93 55.02
C CYS A 963 -67.14 33.02 55.52
N SER A 964 -66.04 32.64 56.19
CA SER A 964 -64.94 33.57 56.49
C SER A 964 -64.28 34.06 55.19
N PRO A 965 -63.60 35.22 55.16
CA PRO A 965 -62.86 35.68 53.99
C PRO A 965 -61.90 34.60 53.47
N GLY A 966 -61.99 34.27 52.19
CA GLY A 966 -61.27 33.15 51.60
C GLY A 966 -61.83 32.68 50.25
N LEU A 967 -61.12 31.75 49.62
CA LEU A 967 -61.54 31.13 48.36
C LEU A 967 -62.36 29.85 48.65
N TYR A 968 -63.52 29.74 48.02
CA TYR A 968 -64.41 28.59 48.15
C TYR A 968 -64.74 28.00 46.77
N LEU A 969 -65.04 26.70 46.76
CA LEU A 969 -65.54 25.97 45.60
C LEU A 969 -67.02 25.72 45.79
N VAL A 970 -67.85 26.19 44.87
CA VAL A 970 -69.30 25.97 44.88
C VAL A 970 -69.61 24.97 43.78
N LYS A 971 -70.17 23.82 44.16
CA LYS A 971 -70.51 22.73 43.25
C LYS A 971 -72.01 22.60 43.12
N VAL A 972 -72.48 22.55 41.87
CA VAL A 972 -73.88 22.31 41.52
C VAL A 972 -73.89 21.19 40.48
N ASN A 973 -74.39 20.01 40.87
CA ASN A 973 -74.23 18.79 40.08
C ASN A 973 -72.75 18.52 39.68
N ASN A 974 -72.43 18.53 38.38
CA ASN A 974 -71.07 18.33 37.86
C ASN A 974 -70.32 19.65 37.58
N GLU A 975 -70.97 20.81 37.76
CA GLU A 975 -70.34 22.11 37.57
C GLU A 975 -69.72 22.60 38.87
N THR A 976 -68.51 23.15 38.80
CA THR A 976 -67.80 23.70 39.96
C THR A 976 -67.34 25.12 39.63
N THR A 977 -67.72 26.08 40.45
CA THR A 977 -67.36 27.50 40.31
C THR A 977 -66.54 27.95 41.52
N LYS A 978 -65.49 28.73 41.28
CA LYS A 978 -64.70 29.38 42.34
C LYS A 978 -65.34 30.71 42.73
N VAL A 979 -65.47 30.97 44.03
CA VAL A 979 -65.90 32.27 44.55
C VAL A 979 -65.00 32.71 45.68
N THR A 980 -64.56 33.97 45.62
CA THR A 980 -63.78 34.59 46.70
C THR A 980 -64.72 35.42 47.56
N VAL A 981 -64.86 35.04 48.83
CA VAL A 981 -65.53 35.86 49.85
C VAL A 981 -64.48 36.81 50.41
N LYS A 982 -64.74 38.12 50.35
CA LYS A 982 -63.79 39.17 50.76
C LYS A 982 -64.04 39.61 52.20
#